data_AF-R1E3F1-F1
#
_entry.id   AF-R1E3F1-F1
#
_cell.length_a   1.000
_cell.length_b   1.000
_cell.length_c   1.000
_cell.angle_alpha   90.00
_cell.angle_beta   90.00
_cell.angle_gamma   90.00
#
_symmetry.space_group_name_H-M   'P 1'
#
loop_
_entity.id
_entity.type
_entity.pdbx_description
1 polymer ?
#
loop_
_entity_poly.entity_id
_entity_poly.type
_entity_poly.pdbx_seq_one_letter_code
_entity_poly.pdbx_strand_id
1 'polypeptide(L)'
;MSDVPAIDEDLQSRQMAVYGREAMQNLKRANVLISGLNGLGAEVAKNVILANVNSVTLHDACAAAPADLGSHFYLSAADVGRNRAEACVQLMQELNPSVRVAALSGTFPTQRLAEWNVVVAIDMAEADAVKLDALCRAASPPIAFLRADVRGLCGSVFVDLGPEFVCVDPTGEAVKSAIVERVDVAGTSASGETKLTIQCVDDEPLDLDDGDHISFSEVCGMTGLNGAGALPVSDVSKGKKRFSVTVPAAQQLGGEYTRGGIVTESRQPKRLSFRPLSDFLALPGELAEADDPAANVCYGRSGLLHLAFRALDAYRAAHGGALPPPADDAAAEELLGLARGINDTAPADAKVKQLDDPSRSGVVRLLSRGACAVLSPMAAIFGGVVGQEVIKAATGKFHPIVQGFYLDALECAPESLPPGEVSAEALHAAGRYAAQAAVFGRSFVGKLRELNVFLVGSGALGCEFLKGFAMLGVACGDGGKLAVTDDDIIEKSNLSRQFLFRNHNVGQSKSLSACSRRPCAQAVTRMNPELHARALQDRVAPETEGVFDAPFWRSLDVVVNALDNARLYVDGRCVLFTKPLLESGTLGAKCNTQVVLPHRTENYGASRDPPEKQAPLATAALPTTPLAAATAPPHPSPPPSPPPPSPPPSPPPPDVRVTCGAPGGCIDVLVAERATTFAQCVGWARRRFETYFHNRIAQLLFNFPPDAITSQGVPFWSPPKRLPRPLAFDLGDPLHMQFVLAAARLRAHLFGLAPPSPDAWGESEVRALLATPDAAVPPFTPAMDASIETDNKEEDERRKAKAAAEAIPDEQKIAAATAELAAARGSLPAGFKVDDDTNFHMDFISAFGNLRARNYAIDEIDKFQAKLKAGRIIPAIATATAMATGFVLLELYKEVAGKPLDRRRNLFANLALPGPLLSLSEPMACAKIKSGQRWDPDMYMDVDEVAYPEGHSLWDQIPVPGAASMTLEALRSWFTTHHQLVLTELTLMHGAHARARALPVGALTPGTPPRVRLKVGERLLEQPLDWRRRRQPRDAAAAADRLKDGRRHEQDGLL
;
A
#
# COMPACT_ATOMS: atom_id res chain seq x y z
N MET A 1 -21.98 -30.88 5.13
CA MET A 1 -21.30 -29.62 4.76
C MET A 1 -22.28 -28.88 3.87
N SER A 2 -23.01 -27.90 4.43
CA SER A 2 -23.96 -27.08 3.65
C SER A 2 -23.21 -26.30 2.58
N ASP A 3 -23.82 -26.15 1.39
CA ASP A 3 -23.33 -25.35 0.27
C ASP A 3 -23.05 -23.92 0.72
N VAL A 4 -21.79 -23.63 1.07
CA VAL A 4 -21.33 -22.25 1.25
C VAL A 4 -21.24 -21.65 -0.15
N PRO A 5 -21.89 -20.50 -0.42
CA PRO A 5 -21.78 -19.84 -1.71
C PRO A 5 -20.31 -19.62 -2.08
N ALA A 6 -19.96 -19.92 -3.33
CA ALA A 6 -18.60 -19.73 -3.83
C ALA A 6 -18.14 -18.27 -3.62
N ILE A 7 -16.87 -18.11 -3.22
CA ILE A 7 -16.26 -16.77 -3.09
C ILE A 7 -16.01 -16.23 -4.50
N ASP A 8 -16.48 -15.02 -4.78
CA ASP A 8 -16.11 -14.28 -5.99
C ASP A 8 -14.66 -13.78 -5.87
N GLU A 9 -13.71 -14.58 -6.35
CA GLU A 9 -12.27 -14.31 -6.24
C GLU A 9 -11.85 -13.04 -7.00
N ASP A 10 -12.55 -12.67 -8.07
CA ASP A 10 -12.23 -11.45 -8.83
C ASP A 10 -12.60 -10.20 -8.03
N LEU A 11 -13.79 -10.20 -7.41
CA LEU A 11 -14.22 -9.11 -6.54
C LEU A 11 -13.34 -8.99 -5.30
N GLN A 12 -13.00 -10.13 -4.69
CA GLN A 12 -12.39 -10.21 -3.36
C GLN A 12 -10.88 -10.47 -3.35
N SER A 13 -10.23 -10.49 -4.52
CA SER A 13 -8.80 -10.82 -4.67
C SER A 13 -7.88 -10.12 -3.67
N ARG A 14 -8.04 -8.80 -3.49
CA ARG A 14 -7.20 -7.99 -2.60
C ARG A 14 -7.48 -8.21 -1.11
N GLN A 15 -8.73 -8.52 -0.74
CA GLN A 15 -9.09 -8.88 0.63
C GLN A 15 -8.65 -10.31 0.96
N MET A 16 -8.80 -11.24 0.02
CA MET A 16 -8.32 -12.62 0.16
C MET A 16 -6.81 -12.70 0.37
N ALA A 17 -6.04 -11.79 -0.24
CA ALA A 17 -4.60 -11.65 0.00
C ALA A 17 -4.25 -11.27 1.45
N VAL A 18 -5.20 -10.70 2.21
CA VAL A 18 -5.03 -10.29 3.61
C VAL A 18 -5.58 -11.35 4.57
N TYR A 19 -6.84 -11.74 4.38
CA TYR A 19 -7.53 -12.62 5.33
C TYR A 19 -7.28 -14.10 5.06
N GLY A 20 -7.05 -14.48 3.79
CA GLY A 20 -7.00 -15.87 3.35
C GLY A 20 -8.38 -16.45 3.05
N ARG A 21 -8.39 -17.57 2.30
CA ARG A 21 -9.62 -18.22 1.82
C ARG A 21 -10.54 -18.68 2.95
N GLU A 22 -9.98 -19.29 3.99
CA GLU A 22 -10.76 -19.82 5.13
C GLU A 22 -11.47 -18.72 5.90
N ALA A 23 -10.78 -17.62 6.22
CA ALA A 23 -11.40 -16.46 6.87
C ALA A 23 -12.54 -15.87 6.03
N MET A 24 -12.37 -15.77 4.71
CA MET A 24 -13.44 -15.30 3.81
C MET A 24 -14.64 -16.24 3.77
N GLN A 25 -14.45 -17.56 3.90
CA GLN A 25 -15.55 -18.52 4.02
C GLN A 25 -16.31 -18.36 5.35
N ASN A 26 -15.58 -18.09 6.44
CA ASN A 26 -16.21 -17.83 7.74
C ASN A 26 -17.00 -16.52 7.73
N LEU A 27 -16.49 -15.46 7.10
CA LEU A 27 -17.26 -14.22 6.89
C LEU A 27 -18.58 -14.49 6.16
N LYS A 28 -18.57 -15.34 5.13
CA LYS A 28 -19.78 -15.71 4.39
C LYS A 28 -20.84 -16.46 5.20
N ARG A 29 -20.50 -16.92 6.40
CA ARG A 29 -21.43 -17.55 7.35
C ARG A 29 -21.88 -16.58 8.45
N ALA A 30 -21.21 -15.44 8.61
CA ALA A 30 -21.44 -14.51 9.70
C ALA A 30 -22.63 -13.57 9.43
N ASN A 31 -23.55 -13.51 10.39
CA ASN A 31 -24.63 -12.53 10.46
C ASN A 31 -24.26 -11.47 11.50
N VAL A 32 -24.30 -10.19 11.12
CA VAL A 32 -23.88 -9.07 11.98
C VAL A 32 -25.06 -8.15 12.24
N LEU A 33 -25.25 -7.74 13.50
CA LEU A 33 -26.18 -6.68 13.90
C LEU A 33 -25.39 -5.43 14.29
N ILE A 34 -25.77 -4.28 13.74
CA ILE A 34 -25.22 -2.97 14.13
C ILE A 34 -26.37 -2.15 14.70
N SER A 35 -26.35 -1.92 16.01
CA SER A 35 -27.36 -1.16 16.76
C SER A 35 -26.83 0.22 17.09
N GLY A 36 -27.38 1.24 16.43
CA GLY A 36 -26.93 2.63 16.42
C GLY A 36 -26.33 2.96 15.05
N LEU A 37 -26.98 3.85 14.30
CA LEU A 37 -26.62 4.20 12.93
C LEU A 37 -26.42 5.72 12.79
N ASN A 38 -25.61 6.29 13.68
CA ASN A 38 -24.99 7.61 13.47
C ASN A 38 -23.82 7.50 12.48
N GLY A 39 -22.99 8.55 12.34
CA GLY A 39 -21.82 8.52 11.44
C GLY A 39 -20.85 7.35 11.69
N LEU A 40 -20.63 6.95 12.95
CA LEU A 40 -19.80 5.78 13.28
C LEU A 40 -20.48 4.49 12.82
N GLY A 41 -21.77 4.32 13.08
CA GLY A 41 -22.52 3.13 12.63
C GLY A 41 -22.53 2.96 11.11
N ALA A 42 -22.62 4.07 10.37
CA ALA A 42 -22.52 4.07 8.91
C ALA A 42 -21.15 3.55 8.42
N GLU A 43 -20.05 3.99 9.05
CA GLU A 43 -18.70 3.52 8.70
C GLU A 43 -18.50 2.04 9.02
N VAL A 44 -18.95 1.58 10.19
CA VAL A 44 -18.90 0.16 10.57
C VAL A 44 -19.68 -0.68 9.57
N ALA A 45 -20.92 -0.28 9.26
CA ALA A 45 -21.76 -0.99 8.29
C ALA A 45 -21.10 -1.06 6.91
N LYS A 46 -20.59 0.06 6.39
CA LYS A 46 -19.86 0.12 5.12
C LYS A 46 -18.70 -0.89 5.10
N ASN A 47 -17.84 -0.87 6.13
CA ASN A 47 -16.67 -1.76 6.18
C ASN A 47 -17.06 -3.24 6.27
N VAL A 48 -18.07 -3.59 7.08
CA VAL A 48 -18.54 -4.98 7.26
C VAL A 48 -19.23 -5.53 6.01
N ILE A 49 -20.03 -4.70 5.31
CA ILE A 49 -20.67 -5.10 4.05
C ILE A 49 -19.62 -5.34 2.96
N LEU A 50 -18.61 -4.47 2.85
CA LEU A 50 -17.51 -4.64 1.90
C LEU A 50 -16.63 -5.86 2.21
N ALA A 51 -16.50 -6.24 3.48
CA ALA A 51 -15.83 -7.47 3.92
C ALA A 51 -16.60 -8.75 3.58
N ASN A 52 -17.79 -8.63 2.99
CA ASN A 52 -18.51 -9.74 2.35
C ASN A 52 -19.10 -10.77 3.33
N VAL A 53 -19.66 -10.31 4.46
CA VAL A 53 -20.39 -11.18 5.40
C VAL A 53 -21.64 -11.84 4.79
N ASN A 54 -22.37 -12.68 5.53
CA ASN A 54 -23.65 -13.24 5.04
C ASN A 54 -24.75 -12.18 5.02
N SER A 55 -24.93 -11.49 6.13
CA SER A 55 -25.92 -10.43 6.27
C SER A 55 -25.54 -9.39 7.31
N VAL A 56 -26.00 -8.17 7.09
CA VAL A 56 -25.92 -7.05 8.04
C VAL A 56 -27.34 -6.56 8.34
N THR A 57 -27.71 -6.61 9.61
CA THR A 57 -28.93 -5.96 10.11
C THR A 57 -28.56 -4.62 10.71
N LEU A 58 -29.15 -3.55 10.19
CA LEU A 58 -29.03 -2.19 10.70
C LEU A 58 -30.17 -1.96 11.70
N HIS A 59 -29.86 -1.51 12.90
CA HIS A 59 -30.86 -1.16 13.90
C HIS A 59 -30.62 0.26 14.40
N ASP A 60 -31.64 1.10 14.37
CA ASP A 60 -31.59 2.42 15.02
C ASP A 60 -33.02 2.80 15.45
N ALA A 61 -33.16 3.41 16.62
CA ALA A 61 -34.43 3.95 17.09
C ALA A 61 -34.62 5.42 16.68
N CYS A 62 -33.54 6.11 16.32
CA CYS A 62 -33.53 7.54 16.05
C CYS A 62 -33.91 7.87 14.60
N ALA A 63 -34.59 9.01 14.45
CA ALA A 63 -34.76 9.65 13.15
C ALA A 63 -33.50 10.43 12.76
N ALA A 64 -33.25 10.57 11.46
CA ALA A 64 -32.19 11.40 10.93
C ALA A 64 -32.44 12.87 11.27
N ALA A 65 -31.44 13.54 11.83
CA ALA A 65 -31.42 14.96 12.12
C ALA A 65 -30.47 15.69 11.15
N PRO A 66 -30.62 17.00 10.93
CA PRO A 66 -29.71 17.76 10.07
C PRO A 66 -28.23 17.58 10.41
N ALA A 67 -27.88 17.54 11.70
CA ALA A 67 -26.50 17.37 12.16
C ALA A 67 -25.88 16.00 11.80
N ASP A 68 -26.69 14.96 11.57
CA ASP A 68 -26.19 13.63 11.19
C ASP A 68 -25.52 13.67 9.81
N LEU A 69 -25.97 14.55 8.93
CA LEU A 69 -25.45 14.64 7.56
C LEU A 69 -23.97 15.09 7.52
N GLY A 70 -23.42 15.64 8.60
CA GLY A 70 -21.99 16.00 8.70
C GLY A 70 -21.06 14.81 8.90
N SER A 71 -21.57 13.62 9.19
CA SER A 71 -20.77 12.39 9.32
C SER A 71 -21.43 11.13 8.75
N HIS A 72 -22.72 11.17 8.45
CA HIS A 72 -23.48 10.06 7.90
C HIS A 72 -23.67 10.19 6.37
N PHE A 73 -22.70 9.67 5.61
CA PHE A 73 -22.59 9.83 4.15
C PHE A 73 -23.63 9.08 3.30
N TYR A 74 -24.52 8.28 3.90
CA TYR A 74 -25.69 7.70 3.21
C TYR A 74 -27.00 8.45 3.42
N LEU A 75 -27.03 9.45 4.30
CA LEU A 75 -28.23 10.27 4.51
C LEU A 75 -28.17 11.53 3.64
N SER A 76 -29.31 11.88 3.05
CA SER A 76 -29.50 13.13 2.32
C SER A 76 -30.41 14.07 3.10
N ALA A 77 -30.53 15.32 2.64
CA ALA A 77 -31.46 16.28 3.24
C ALA A 77 -32.92 15.79 3.16
N ALA A 78 -33.26 14.94 2.18
CA ALA A 78 -34.59 14.35 2.03
C ALA A 78 -34.88 13.25 3.07
N ASP A 79 -33.86 12.75 3.76
CA ASP A 79 -34.02 11.69 4.75
C ASP A 79 -34.23 12.22 6.17
N VAL A 80 -34.04 13.52 6.39
CA VAL A 80 -34.28 14.16 7.70
C VAL A 80 -35.71 13.89 8.17
N GLY A 81 -35.84 13.36 9.39
CA GLY A 81 -37.11 12.93 9.99
C GLY A 81 -37.48 11.46 9.73
N ARG A 82 -36.83 10.77 8.78
CA ARG A 82 -36.98 9.32 8.59
C ARG A 82 -36.07 8.56 9.54
N ASN A 83 -36.41 7.31 9.88
CA ASN A 83 -35.52 6.45 10.66
C ASN A 83 -34.18 6.24 9.92
N ARG A 84 -33.05 6.39 10.64
CA ARG A 84 -31.70 6.33 10.03
C ARG A 84 -31.42 4.98 9.37
N ALA A 85 -31.78 3.88 10.03
CA ALA A 85 -31.56 2.54 9.50
C ALA A 85 -32.37 2.28 8.23
N GLU A 86 -33.67 2.58 8.26
CA GLU A 86 -34.58 2.40 7.12
C GLU A 86 -34.17 3.25 5.91
N ALA A 87 -33.70 4.48 6.14
CA ALA A 87 -33.27 5.37 5.07
C ALA A 87 -32.05 4.86 4.29
N CYS A 88 -31.19 4.06 4.91
CA CYS A 88 -29.90 3.68 4.35
C CYS A 88 -29.85 2.29 3.70
N VAL A 89 -30.83 1.41 3.96
CA VAL A 89 -30.81 0.00 3.52
C VAL A 89 -30.50 -0.14 2.04
N GLN A 90 -31.21 0.61 1.19
CA GLN A 90 -31.07 0.48 -0.26
C GLN A 90 -29.65 0.84 -0.72
N LEU A 91 -29.10 1.96 -0.28
CA LEU A 91 -27.76 2.41 -0.68
C LEU A 91 -26.66 1.50 -0.15
N MET A 92 -26.84 0.94 1.05
CA MET A 92 -25.91 -0.01 1.64
C MET A 92 -26.00 -1.39 0.98
N GLN A 93 -27.18 -1.83 0.55
CA GLN A 93 -27.37 -3.07 -0.21
C GLN A 93 -26.64 -3.04 -1.56
N GLU A 94 -26.55 -1.85 -2.19
CA GLU A 94 -25.82 -1.67 -3.46
C GLU A 94 -24.29 -1.80 -3.33
N LEU A 95 -23.72 -1.66 -2.11
CA LEU A 95 -22.28 -1.80 -1.90
C LEU A 95 -21.79 -3.21 -2.22
N ASN A 96 -22.57 -4.21 -1.83
CA ASN A 96 -22.25 -5.60 -2.07
C ASN A 96 -23.54 -6.41 -2.21
N PRO A 97 -23.98 -6.71 -3.44
CA PRO A 97 -25.21 -7.50 -3.69
C PRO A 97 -25.19 -8.90 -3.08
N SER A 98 -24.02 -9.43 -2.73
CA SER A 98 -23.86 -10.75 -2.10
C SER A 98 -24.04 -10.73 -0.57
N VAL A 99 -24.30 -9.57 0.03
CA VAL A 99 -24.58 -9.41 1.47
C VAL A 99 -26.03 -8.98 1.62
N ARG A 100 -26.83 -9.70 2.41
CA ARG A 100 -28.21 -9.26 2.68
C ARG A 100 -28.20 -8.12 3.69
N VAL A 101 -28.77 -6.97 3.33
CA VAL A 101 -28.91 -5.82 4.22
C VAL A 101 -30.37 -5.63 4.60
N ALA A 102 -30.66 -5.56 5.91
CA ALA A 102 -32.00 -5.33 6.44
C ALA A 102 -31.98 -4.22 7.49
N ALA A 103 -33.10 -3.54 7.70
CA ALA A 103 -33.27 -2.59 8.80
C ALA A 103 -34.30 -3.08 9.83
N LEU A 104 -34.09 -2.68 11.07
CA LEU A 104 -35.03 -2.76 12.17
C LEU A 104 -35.15 -1.38 12.81
N SER A 105 -36.38 -0.89 12.92
CA SER A 105 -36.70 0.33 13.64
C SER A 105 -37.40 0.01 14.97
N GLY A 106 -37.23 0.87 15.97
CA GLY A 106 -37.88 0.74 17.28
C GLY A 106 -36.97 0.17 18.38
N THR A 107 -37.55 -0.56 19.33
CA THR A 107 -36.82 -1.13 20.46
C THR A 107 -35.99 -2.34 20.05
N PHE A 108 -34.82 -2.50 20.67
CA PHE A 108 -33.93 -3.62 20.40
C PHE A 108 -34.64 -4.98 20.57
N PRO A 109 -34.61 -5.88 19.57
CA PRO A 109 -35.37 -7.13 19.59
C PRO A 109 -34.60 -8.25 20.28
N THR A 110 -34.50 -8.19 21.61
CA THR A 110 -33.69 -9.12 22.41
C THR A 110 -34.02 -10.61 22.17
N GLN A 111 -35.27 -10.94 21.83
CA GLN A 111 -35.67 -12.34 21.57
C GLN A 111 -35.06 -12.91 20.28
N ARG A 112 -34.53 -12.07 19.40
CA ARG A 112 -33.97 -12.45 18.09
C ARG A 112 -32.45 -12.58 18.10
N LEU A 113 -31.80 -12.42 19.26
CA LEU A 113 -30.33 -12.40 19.38
C LEU A 113 -29.63 -13.58 18.70
N ALA A 114 -30.23 -14.77 18.76
CA ALA A 114 -29.70 -15.99 18.15
C ALA A 114 -29.57 -15.93 16.61
N GLU A 115 -30.14 -14.92 15.94
CA GLU A 115 -29.98 -14.69 14.50
C GLU A 115 -28.57 -14.19 14.12
N TRP A 116 -27.83 -13.61 15.06
CA TRP A 116 -26.55 -12.94 14.82
C TRP A 116 -25.37 -13.61 15.50
N ASN A 117 -24.21 -13.59 14.84
CA ASN A 117 -22.93 -14.05 15.38
C ASN A 117 -22.16 -12.93 16.07
N VAL A 118 -22.36 -11.69 15.62
CA VAL A 118 -21.68 -10.49 16.14
C VAL A 118 -22.72 -9.38 16.31
N VAL A 119 -22.72 -8.73 17.47
CA VAL A 119 -23.56 -7.59 17.82
C VAL A 119 -22.67 -6.40 18.15
N VAL A 120 -22.87 -5.29 17.44
CA VAL A 120 -22.16 -4.02 17.66
C VAL A 120 -23.15 -3.00 18.22
N ALA A 121 -22.89 -2.48 19.42
CA ALA A 121 -23.65 -1.43 20.06
C ALA A 121 -22.94 -0.09 19.93
N ILE A 122 -23.60 0.89 19.31
CA ILE A 122 -23.09 2.24 19.04
C ILE A 122 -24.01 3.25 19.69
N ASP A 123 -23.45 4.20 20.46
CA ASP A 123 -24.23 5.22 21.17
C ASP A 123 -25.26 4.64 22.16
N MET A 124 -25.02 3.43 22.65
CA MET A 124 -25.88 2.73 23.60
C MET A 124 -25.55 3.15 25.03
N ALA A 125 -26.58 3.39 25.84
CA ALA A 125 -26.42 3.69 27.27
C ALA A 125 -25.77 2.51 28.01
N GLU A 126 -24.89 2.80 28.98
CA GLU A 126 -24.12 1.80 29.74
C GLU A 126 -25.01 0.67 30.30
N ALA A 127 -26.12 1.02 30.94
CA ALA A 127 -27.01 0.05 31.57
C ALA A 127 -27.63 -0.95 30.57
N ASP A 128 -27.91 -0.52 29.34
CA ASP A 128 -28.48 -1.40 28.31
C ASP A 128 -27.38 -2.18 27.59
N ALA A 129 -26.21 -1.59 27.40
CA ALA A 129 -25.03 -2.29 26.87
C ALA A 129 -24.60 -3.44 27.80
N VAL A 130 -24.58 -3.23 29.12
CA VAL A 130 -24.24 -4.29 30.10
C VAL A 130 -25.25 -5.44 30.05
N LYS A 131 -26.55 -5.14 29.93
CA LYS A 131 -27.59 -6.18 29.78
C LYS A 131 -27.40 -6.95 28.48
N LEU A 132 -27.14 -6.24 27.38
CA LEU A 132 -26.98 -6.83 26.05
C LEU A 132 -25.75 -7.73 25.98
N ASP A 133 -24.62 -7.27 26.53
CA ASP A 133 -23.39 -8.06 26.68
C ASP A 133 -23.65 -9.38 27.44
N ALA A 134 -24.30 -9.30 28.60
CA ALA A 134 -24.64 -10.48 29.39
C ALA A 134 -25.54 -11.48 28.63
N LEU A 135 -26.48 -10.97 27.83
CA LEU A 135 -27.35 -11.81 27.00
C LEU A 135 -26.60 -12.45 25.82
N CYS A 136 -25.69 -11.71 25.18
CA CYS A 136 -24.82 -12.25 24.13
C CYS A 136 -23.92 -13.35 24.67
N ARG A 137 -23.37 -13.16 25.87
CA ARG A 137 -22.53 -14.13 26.58
C ARG A 137 -23.30 -15.39 27.02
N ALA A 138 -24.58 -15.25 27.37
CA ALA A 138 -25.45 -16.36 27.77
C ALA A 138 -25.98 -17.20 26.59
N ALA A 139 -25.84 -16.72 25.35
CA ALA A 139 -26.22 -17.48 24.16
C ALA A 139 -25.34 -18.73 23.95
N SER A 140 -25.84 -19.68 23.17
CA SER A 140 -25.11 -20.92 22.84
C SER A 140 -25.11 -21.16 21.33
N PRO A 141 -23.96 -21.04 20.64
CA PRO A 141 -22.68 -20.54 21.16
C PRO A 141 -22.76 -19.06 21.60
N PRO A 142 -21.82 -18.57 22.43
CA PRO A 142 -21.76 -17.15 22.80
C PRO A 142 -21.70 -16.25 21.56
N ILE A 143 -22.43 -15.15 21.59
CA ILE A 143 -22.44 -14.13 20.54
C ILE A 143 -21.36 -13.10 20.86
N ALA A 144 -20.55 -12.73 19.87
CA ALA A 144 -19.54 -11.69 20.05
C ALA A 144 -20.22 -10.32 20.24
N PHE A 145 -19.81 -9.58 21.25
CA PHE A 145 -20.36 -8.27 21.59
C PHE A 145 -19.26 -7.19 21.53
N LEU A 146 -19.57 -6.10 20.82
CA LEU A 146 -18.71 -4.93 20.75
C LEU A 146 -19.52 -3.69 21.15
N ARG A 147 -18.93 -2.80 21.94
CA ARG A 147 -19.48 -1.46 22.22
C ARG A 147 -18.51 -0.42 21.68
N ALA A 148 -19.00 0.59 20.97
CA ALA A 148 -18.16 1.67 20.47
C ALA A 148 -18.86 3.02 20.46
N ASP A 149 -18.10 4.07 20.79
CA ASP A 149 -18.60 5.44 20.86
C ASP A 149 -17.57 6.42 20.28
N VAL A 150 -18.06 7.44 19.58
CA VAL A 150 -17.29 8.62 19.17
C VAL A 150 -17.98 9.86 19.71
N ARG A 151 -17.24 10.66 20.49
CA ARG A 151 -17.71 11.86 21.20
C ARG A 151 -16.72 12.99 20.94
N GLY A 152 -17.03 13.82 19.94
CA GLY A 152 -16.17 14.89 19.47
C GLY A 152 -14.83 14.34 18.96
N LEU A 153 -13.76 14.71 19.66
CA LEU A 153 -12.38 14.30 19.37
C LEU A 153 -11.93 13.07 20.15
N CYS A 154 -12.82 12.39 20.88
CA CYS A 154 -12.52 11.20 21.64
C CYS A 154 -13.33 10.01 21.12
N GLY A 155 -12.81 8.80 21.27
CA GLY A 155 -13.57 7.58 21.03
C GLY A 155 -13.15 6.42 21.92
N SER A 156 -14.04 5.44 22.03
CA SER A 156 -13.86 4.22 22.82
C SER A 156 -14.38 2.99 22.08
N VAL A 157 -13.72 1.85 22.29
CA VAL A 157 -14.15 0.53 21.86
C VAL A 157 -13.98 -0.45 23.01
N PHE A 158 -14.96 -1.30 23.22
CA PHE A 158 -14.92 -2.47 24.08
C PHE A 158 -15.25 -3.71 23.26
N VAL A 159 -14.57 -4.83 23.55
CA VAL A 159 -14.76 -6.12 22.89
C VAL A 159 -14.93 -7.24 23.93
N ASP A 160 -16.02 -8.00 23.82
CA ASP A 160 -16.23 -9.30 24.47
C ASP A 160 -16.52 -10.38 23.41
N LEU A 161 -15.60 -11.32 23.24
CA LEU A 161 -15.79 -12.47 22.32
C LEU A 161 -16.18 -13.75 23.05
N GLY A 162 -16.56 -13.64 24.33
CA GLY A 162 -16.95 -14.74 25.19
C GLY A 162 -15.82 -15.30 26.05
N PRO A 163 -16.14 -16.27 26.92
CA PRO A 163 -15.19 -16.85 27.87
C PRO A 163 -14.06 -17.65 27.21
N GLU A 164 -14.27 -18.15 25.98
CA GLU A 164 -13.28 -18.86 25.19
C GLU A 164 -13.38 -18.46 23.73
N PHE A 165 -12.32 -17.87 23.20
CA PHE A 165 -12.18 -17.50 21.78
C PHE A 165 -10.84 -18.02 21.24
N VAL A 166 -10.85 -18.58 20.04
CA VAL A 166 -9.64 -19.11 19.39
C VAL A 166 -9.21 -18.16 18.28
N CYS A 167 -8.11 -17.45 18.50
CA CYS A 167 -7.43 -16.67 17.48
C CYS A 167 -6.50 -17.60 16.68
N VAL A 168 -6.89 -17.97 15.47
CA VAL A 168 -6.15 -18.96 14.65
C VAL A 168 -4.85 -18.42 14.07
N ASP A 169 -4.78 -17.12 13.82
CA ASP A 169 -3.58 -16.46 13.31
C ASP A 169 -3.49 -15.02 13.82
N PRO A 170 -2.69 -14.77 14.86
CA PRO A 170 -2.64 -13.48 15.54
C PRO A 170 -2.07 -12.31 14.72
N THR A 171 -1.30 -12.54 13.65
CA THR A 171 -0.64 -11.44 12.93
C THR A 171 -0.89 -11.41 11.44
N GLY A 172 -1.22 -12.55 10.82
CA GLY A 172 -1.40 -12.72 9.37
C GLY A 172 -0.22 -12.34 8.49
N GLU A 173 0.99 -12.21 9.05
CA GLU A 173 2.21 -12.21 8.25
C GLU A 173 2.43 -13.57 7.59
N ALA A 174 3.16 -13.59 6.48
CA ALA A 174 3.55 -14.83 5.83
C ALA A 174 4.44 -15.67 6.76
N VAL A 175 4.20 -16.98 6.77
CA VAL A 175 5.06 -17.96 7.45
C VAL A 175 6.44 -17.95 6.78
N LYS A 176 7.51 -17.65 7.53
CA LYS A 176 8.86 -17.71 6.99
C LYS A 176 9.44 -19.12 7.14
N SER A 177 10.36 -19.45 6.24
CA SER A 177 11.14 -20.67 6.29
C SER A 177 12.59 -20.37 6.00
N ALA A 178 13.47 -21.19 6.56
CA ALA A 178 14.91 -21.09 6.37
C ALA A 178 15.51 -22.46 6.14
N ILE A 179 16.65 -22.47 5.46
CA ILE A 179 17.39 -23.69 5.17
C ILE A 179 18.28 -24.01 6.36
N VAL A 180 18.21 -25.25 6.82
CA VAL A 180 19.09 -25.77 7.88
C VAL A 180 20.47 -26.05 7.29
N GLU A 181 21.48 -25.39 7.86
CA GLU A 181 22.89 -25.62 7.56
C GLU A 181 23.45 -26.76 8.43
N ARG A 182 23.09 -26.76 9.72
CA ARG A 182 23.64 -27.69 10.70
C ARG A 182 22.70 -27.91 11.88
N VAL A 183 22.71 -29.13 12.43
CA VAL A 183 22.03 -29.51 13.67
C VAL A 183 23.02 -30.21 14.60
N ASP A 184 23.21 -29.66 15.79
CA ASP A 184 24.09 -30.22 16.82
C ASP A 184 23.30 -30.65 18.07
N VAL A 185 23.68 -31.76 18.68
CA VAL A 185 23.11 -32.18 19.97
C VAL A 185 23.79 -31.40 21.10
N ALA A 186 23.05 -30.53 21.78
CA ALA A 186 23.56 -29.72 22.89
C ALA A 186 23.54 -30.47 24.23
N GLY A 187 22.62 -31.43 24.38
CA GLY A 187 22.54 -32.30 25.56
C GLY A 187 21.23 -33.07 25.63
N THR A 188 21.21 -34.16 26.40
CA THR A 188 20.01 -34.95 26.67
C THR A 188 19.71 -34.88 28.17
N SER A 189 18.48 -34.52 28.53
CA SER A 189 18.04 -34.44 29.92
C SER A 189 17.91 -35.83 30.55
N ALA A 190 17.86 -35.89 31.88
CA ALA A 190 17.60 -37.14 32.59
C ALA A 190 16.20 -37.73 32.29
N SER A 191 15.26 -36.92 31.81
CA SER A 191 13.93 -37.37 31.33
C SER A 191 13.94 -37.89 29.88
N GLY A 192 15.11 -37.88 29.21
CA GLY A 192 15.27 -38.37 27.84
C GLY A 192 14.95 -37.35 26.75
N GLU A 193 14.67 -36.09 27.12
CA GLU A 193 14.45 -35.01 26.15
C GLU A 193 15.79 -34.56 25.58
N THR A 194 15.86 -34.34 24.27
CA THR A 194 17.10 -33.99 23.59
C THR A 194 17.05 -32.54 23.15
N LYS A 195 17.99 -31.72 23.60
CA LYS A 195 18.15 -30.33 23.16
C LYS A 195 19.07 -30.28 21.94
N LEU A 196 18.57 -29.71 20.85
CA LEU A 196 19.29 -29.54 19.59
C LEU A 196 19.57 -28.06 19.34
N THR A 197 20.78 -27.72 18.91
CA THR A 197 21.12 -26.40 18.37
C THR A 197 21.00 -26.45 16.85
N ILE A 198 20.21 -25.54 16.29
CA ILE A 198 19.96 -25.40 14.85
C ILE A 198 20.70 -24.18 14.35
N GLN A 199 21.41 -24.31 13.24
CA GLN A 199 22.02 -23.21 12.51
C GLN A 199 21.45 -23.17 11.09
N CYS A 200 20.97 -22.00 10.67
CA CYS A 200 20.41 -21.76 9.34
C CYS A 200 21.42 -21.01 8.45
N VAL A 201 21.25 -21.17 7.13
CA VAL A 201 22.06 -20.49 6.10
C VAL A 201 21.90 -18.96 6.19
N ASP A 202 22.94 -18.23 5.78
CA ASP A 202 23.11 -16.78 5.99
C ASP A 202 22.17 -15.84 5.21
N ASP A 203 21.26 -16.36 4.38
CA ASP A 203 20.44 -15.58 3.43
C ASP A 203 19.38 -14.67 4.09
N GLU A 204 18.39 -15.26 4.78
CA GLU A 204 17.36 -14.50 5.50
C GLU A 204 17.13 -15.08 6.90
N PRO A 205 17.17 -14.24 7.96
CA PRO A 205 16.85 -14.69 9.30
C PRO A 205 15.35 -15.01 9.42
N LEU A 206 15.05 -16.07 10.18
CA LEU A 206 13.67 -16.30 10.64
C LEU A 206 13.27 -15.20 11.62
N ASP A 207 11.98 -14.94 11.77
CA ASP A 207 11.48 -13.96 12.72
C ASP A 207 11.07 -14.60 14.04
N LEU A 208 11.95 -15.45 14.57
CA LEU A 208 11.71 -16.19 15.80
C LEU A 208 12.09 -15.35 17.01
N ASP A 209 11.28 -15.45 18.05
CA ASP A 209 11.60 -15.11 19.43
C ASP A 209 11.53 -16.37 20.31
N ASP A 210 12.08 -16.31 21.53
CA ASP A 210 12.02 -17.44 22.46
C ASP A 210 10.55 -17.77 22.80
N GLY A 211 10.18 -19.06 22.70
CA GLY A 211 8.81 -19.56 22.89
C GLY A 211 8.02 -19.72 21.60
N ASP A 212 8.50 -19.20 20.46
CA ASP A 212 7.92 -19.51 19.16
C ASP A 212 8.06 -20.98 18.81
N HIS A 213 7.29 -21.45 17.84
CA HIS A 213 7.30 -22.85 17.44
C HIS A 213 7.71 -23.01 15.98
N ILE A 214 8.35 -24.13 15.68
CA ILE A 214 8.81 -24.45 14.32
C ILE A 214 8.51 -25.91 13.97
N SER A 215 8.49 -26.22 12.68
CA SER A 215 8.48 -27.58 12.16
C SER A 215 9.65 -27.81 11.20
N PHE A 216 10.02 -29.08 11.03
CA PHE A 216 11.10 -29.48 10.14
C PHE A 216 10.58 -30.35 8.99
N SER A 217 11.19 -30.17 7.82
CA SER A 217 11.08 -31.08 6.68
C SER A 217 12.44 -31.29 6.04
N GLU A 218 12.60 -32.37 5.28
CA GLU A 218 13.81 -32.66 4.48
C GLU A 218 15.14 -32.83 5.27
N VAL A 219 15.09 -32.97 6.60
CA VAL A 219 16.28 -33.20 7.43
C VAL A 219 16.79 -34.62 7.21
N CYS A 220 18.04 -34.77 6.73
CA CYS A 220 18.64 -36.08 6.49
C CYS A 220 19.51 -36.51 7.68
N GLY A 221 19.50 -37.81 8.00
CA GLY A 221 20.24 -38.40 9.13
C GLY A 221 19.51 -38.28 10.46
N MET A 222 18.92 -37.12 10.75
CA MET A 222 17.97 -36.93 11.87
C MET A 222 16.52 -36.95 11.39
N THR A 223 16.10 -38.03 10.71
CA THR A 223 14.79 -38.09 10.04
C THR A 223 13.60 -38.00 10.98
N GLY A 224 13.80 -38.29 12.27
CA GLY A 224 12.79 -38.12 13.31
C GLY A 224 12.33 -36.68 13.54
N LEU A 225 13.08 -35.69 13.04
CA LEU A 225 12.64 -34.29 13.05
C LEU A 225 11.57 -34.04 11.98
N ASN A 226 11.61 -34.77 10.86
CA ASN A 226 10.66 -34.58 9.78
C ASN A 226 9.28 -35.07 10.20
N GLY A 227 8.29 -34.18 10.16
CA GLY A 227 6.94 -34.51 10.60
C GLY A 227 6.79 -34.66 12.11
N ALA A 228 7.83 -34.35 12.90
CA ALA A 228 7.62 -33.98 14.30
C ALA A 228 6.69 -32.76 14.31
N GLY A 229 5.67 -32.77 15.16
CA GLY A 229 4.80 -31.61 15.34
C GLY A 229 5.59 -30.36 15.73
N ALA A 230 4.90 -29.23 15.84
CA ALA A 230 5.55 -27.96 16.15
C ALA A 230 6.37 -28.03 17.45
N LEU A 231 7.67 -27.68 17.39
CA LEU A 231 8.61 -27.73 18.50
C LEU A 231 8.91 -26.32 19.01
N PRO A 232 8.96 -26.09 20.33
CA PRO A 232 9.27 -24.78 20.90
C PRO A 232 10.73 -24.40 20.73
N VAL A 233 10.97 -23.12 20.46
CA VAL A 233 12.28 -22.50 20.22
C VAL A 233 12.77 -21.81 21.50
N SER A 234 14.08 -21.87 21.74
CA SER A 234 14.79 -21.19 22.83
C SER A 234 16.20 -20.77 22.40
N ASP A 235 16.88 -19.93 23.19
CA ASP A 235 18.24 -19.46 22.92
C ASP A 235 18.40 -18.83 21.52
N VAL A 236 17.42 -18.05 21.08
CA VAL A 236 17.48 -17.38 19.78
C VAL A 236 18.60 -16.34 19.78
N SER A 237 19.56 -16.53 18.87
CA SER A 237 20.66 -15.58 18.66
C SER A 237 20.17 -14.23 18.15
N LYS A 238 20.92 -13.15 18.40
CA LYS A 238 20.57 -11.79 17.91
C LYS A 238 20.36 -11.70 16.39
N GLY A 239 21.05 -12.55 15.63
CA GLY A 239 20.88 -12.64 14.18
C GLY A 239 19.71 -13.51 13.74
N LYS A 240 18.95 -14.11 14.67
CA LYS A 240 17.85 -15.09 14.45
C LYS A 240 18.21 -16.21 13.45
N LYS A 241 19.49 -16.60 13.41
CA LYS A 241 20.06 -17.64 12.53
C LYS A 241 20.42 -18.92 13.27
N ARG A 242 20.69 -18.80 14.57
CA ARG A 242 20.93 -19.91 15.48
C ARG A 242 19.90 -19.87 16.61
N PHE A 243 19.36 -21.03 16.95
CA PHE A 243 18.41 -21.23 18.04
C PHE A 243 18.44 -22.69 18.48
N SER A 244 17.78 -23.00 19.59
CA SER A 244 17.67 -24.34 20.15
C SER A 244 16.24 -24.84 20.16
N VAL A 245 16.04 -26.14 19.94
CA VAL A 245 14.76 -26.83 20.14
C VAL A 245 14.91 -28.00 21.09
N THR A 246 13.87 -28.25 21.87
CA THR A 246 13.80 -29.44 22.75
C THR A 246 12.88 -30.47 22.12
N VAL A 247 13.42 -31.65 21.85
CA VAL A 247 12.70 -32.77 21.25
C VAL A 247 12.27 -33.75 22.36
N PRO A 248 10.98 -34.10 22.46
CA PRO A 248 10.49 -35.05 23.47
C PRO A 248 11.13 -36.44 23.32
N ALA A 249 11.32 -37.14 24.44
CA ALA A 249 11.94 -38.48 24.48
C ALA A 249 11.23 -39.54 23.59
N ALA A 250 9.92 -39.38 23.37
CA ALA A 250 9.13 -40.28 22.53
C ALA A 250 9.46 -40.17 21.03
N GLN A 251 10.09 -39.06 20.60
CA GLN A 251 10.42 -38.82 19.20
C GLN A 251 11.80 -39.39 18.88
N GLN A 252 11.86 -40.49 18.13
CA GLN A 252 13.13 -41.11 17.74
C GLN A 252 13.81 -40.30 16.62
N LEU A 253 14.96 -39.69 16.91
CA LEU A 253 15.68 -38.83 15.96
C LEU A 253 16.27 -39.57 14.74
N GLY A 254 16.56 -40.86 14.85
CA GLY A 254 16.97 -41.70 13.72
C GLY A 254 18.48 -41.71 13.38
N GLY A 255 19.31 -40.87 14.03
CA GLY A 255 20.77 -40.82 13.82
C GLY A 255 21.39 -39.45 14.07
N GLU A 256 22.58 -39.21 13.52
CA GLU A 256 23.23 -37.89 13.47
C GLU A 256 22.80 -37.10 12.24
N TYR A 257 22.83 -35.78 12.32
CA TYR A 257 22.51 -34.92 11.19
C TYR A 257 23.55 -35.10 10.08
N THR A 258 23.11 -35.21 8.84
CA THR A 258 24.01 -35.38 7.70
C THR A 258 23.97 -34.20 6.74
N ARG A 259 22.78 -33.75 6.33
CA ARG A 259 22.57 -32.63 5.40
C ARG A 259 21.10 -32.25 5.30
N GLY A 260 20.84 -31.15 4.58
CA GLY A 260 19.49 -30.72 4.20
C GLY A 260 18.68 -30.22 5.40
N GLY A 261 17.38 -30.06 5.18
CA GLY A 261 16.48 -29.55 6.19
C GLY A 261 15.93 -28.17 5.85
N ILE A 262 14.64 -28.03 6.02
CA ILE A 262 13.92 -26.75 6.03
C ILE A 262 13.28 -26.64 7.39
N VAL A 263 13.53 -25.51 8.04
CA VAL A 263 12.79 -25.09 9.22
C VAL A 263 11.71 -24.12 8.77
N THR A 264 10.49 -24.32 9.23
CA THR A 264 9.34 -23.47 8.93
C THR A 264 8.72 -22.98 10.24
N GLU A 265 8.43 -21.69 10.32
CA GLU A 265 7.69 -21.11 11.46
C GLU A 265 6.31 -21.78 11.59
N SER A 266 5.90 -22.07 12.82
CA SER A 266 4.60 -22.68 13.11
C SER A 266 3.79 -21.75 14.01
N ARG A 267 2.75 -21.16 13.46
CA ARG A 267 1.84 -20.27 14.20
C ARG A 267 0.89 -21.10 15.03
N GLN A 268 1.00 -20.95 16.35
CA GLN A 268 0.07 -21.60 17.26
C GLN A 268 -1.22 -20.76 17.41
N PRO A 269 -2.41 -21.39 17.33
CA PRO A 269 -3.65 -20.71 17.68
C PRO A 269 -3.59 -20.22 19.14
N LYS A 270 -4.00 -18.98 19.37
CA LYS A 270 -4.04 -18.38 20.71
C LYS A 270 -5.45 -18.48 21.28
N ARG A 271 -5.59 -19.16 22.42
CA ARG A 271 -6.84 -19.17 23.19
C ARG A 271 -6.89 -17.91 24.05
N LEU A 272 -7.97 -17.15 23.89
CA LEU A 272 -8.22 -15.89 24.58
C LEU A 272 -9.50 -16.02 25.40
N SER A 273 -9.54 -15.34 26.54
CA SER A 273 -10.72 -15.27 27.41
C SER A 273 -11.06 -13.81 27.65
N PHE A 274 -12.34 -13.48 27.50
CA PHE A 274 -12.85 -12.12 27.67
C PHE A 274 -13.75 -12.05 28.89
N ARG A 275 -13.64 -10.96 29.64
CA ARG A 275 -14.53 -10.61 30.76
C ARG A 275 -15.75 -9.84 30.26
N PRO A 276 -16.92 -10.00 30.90
CA PRO A 276 -18.11 -9.22 30.55
C PRO A 276 -17.88 -7.73 30.78
N LEU A 277 -18.68 -6.89 30.11
CA LEU A 277 -18.59 -5.43 30.17
C LEU A 277 -18.68 -4.91 31.61
N SER A 278 -19.55 -5.49 32.45
CA SER A 278 -19.70 -5.12 33.86
C SER A 278 -18.37 -5.18 34.63
N ASP A 279 -17.62 -6.26 34.41
CA ASP A 279 -16.37 -6.53 35.13
C ASP A 279 -15.26 -5.63 34.59
N PHE A 280 -15.23 -5.41 33.28
CA PHE A 280 -14.31 -4.47 32.64
C PHE A 280 -14.53 -3.04 33.12
N LEU A 281 -15.79 -2.57 33.24
CA LEU A 281 -16.09 -1.22 33.72
C LEU A 281 -15.69 -1.00 35.19
N ALA A 282 -15.76 -2.04 36.01
CA ALA A 282 -15.34 -1.99 37.40
C ALA A 282 -13.81 -2.08 37.55
N LEU A 283 -13.17 -2.91 36.73
CA LEU A 283 -11.74 -3.17 36.78
C LEU A 283 -11.18 -3.38 35.37
N PRO A 284 -10.84 -2.31 34.63
CA PRO A 284 -10.45 -2.43 33.22
C PRO A 284 -9.10 -3.15 33.01
N GLY A 285 -8.33 -3.36 34.08
CA GLY A 285 -6.99 -3.93 34.04
C GLY A 285 -5.96 -2.87 33.63
N GLU A 286 -4.82 -3.32 33.12
CA GLU A 286 -3.77 -2.43 32.61
C GLU A 286 -4.25 -1.77 31.31
N LEU A 287 -4.64 -0.50 31.41
CA LEU A 287 -4.86 0.37 30.26
C LEU A 287 -3.60 1.19 30.01
N ALA A 288 -3.29 1.46 28.74
CA ALA A 288 -2.14 2.28 28.38
C ALA A 288 -2.23 3.69 29.01
N GLU A 289 -1.34 3.95 29.96
CA GLU A 289 -1.11 5.25 30.59
C GLU A 289 0.37 5.60 30.41
N ALA A 290 0.66 6.78 29.85
CA ALA A 290 2.01 7.29 29.72
C ALA A 290 2.35 8.19 30.91
N ASP A 291 3.52 8.00 31.50
CA ASP A 291 4.02 8.83 32.61
C ASP A 291 4.40 10.25 32.14
N ASP A 292 4.71 10.44 30.85
CA ASP A 292 5.01 11.74 30.24
C ASP A 292 3.78 12.27 29.48
N PRO A 293 3.12 13.34 29.97
CA PRO A 293 1.97 13.96 29.32
C PRO A 293 2.29 14.55 27.94
N ALA A 294 3.56 14.82 27.61
CA ALA A 294 4.02 15.45 26.37
C ALA A 294 4.43 14.43 25.29
N ALA A 295 4.93 13.24 25.67
CA ALA A 295 5.48 12.27 24.73
C ALA A 295 4.42 11.56 23.87
N ASN A 296 3.18 11.39 24.34
CA ASN A 296 2.12 10.73 23.59
C ASN A 296 0.72 11.30 23.90
N VAL A 297 0.49 12.57 23.53
CA VAL A 297 -0.75 13.29 23.88
C VAL A 297 -2.04 12.62 23.35
N CYS A 298 -1.99 11.82 22.26
CA CYS A 298 -3.12 11.04 21.75
C CYS A 298 -3.20 9.58 22.27
N TYR A 299 -2.09 9.01 22.78
CA TYR A 299 -1.95 7.57 23.04
C TYR A 299 -1.28 7.34 24.40
N GLY A 300 -2.02 6.87 25.40
CA GLY A 300 -1.49 6.75 26.77
C GLY A 300 -2.23 7.57 27.81
N ARG A 301 -3.51 7.87 27.55
CA ARG A 301 -4.45 8.41 28.56
C ARG A 301 -5.67 7.50 28.67
N SER A 302 -5.51 6.22 28.38
CA SER A 302 -6.64 5.29 28.22
C SER A 302 -7.42 5.10 29.52
N GLY A 303 -6.76 5.09 30.67
CA GLY A 303 -7.40 5.08 31.99
C GLY A 303 -8.15 6.38 32.27
N LEU A 304 -7.58 7.54 31.93
CA LEU A 304 -8.27 8.84 32.03
C LEU A 304 -9.50 8.91 31.11
N LEU A 305 -9.37 8.46 29.86
CA LEU A 305 -10.48 8.42 28.90
C LEU A 305 -11.54 7.41 29.35
N HIS A 306 -11.15 6.24 29.85
CA HIS A 306 -12.08 5.29 30.44
C HIS A 306 -12.92 5.95 31.54
N LEU A 307 -12.27 6.60 32.50
CA LEU A 307 -12.97 7.34 33.56
C LEU A 307 -13.88 8.45 33.00
N ALA A 308 -13.41 9.20 32.01
CA ALA A 308 -14.19 10.29 31.41
C ALA A 308 -15.43 9.78 30.66
N PHE A 309 -15.33 8.67 29.94
CA PHE A 309 -16.49 8.01 29.30
C PHE A 309 -17.46 7.44 30.34
N ARG A 310 -16.96 6.87 31.44
CA ARG A 310 -17.83 6.44 32.57
C ARG A 310 -18.55 7.61 33.21
N ALA A 311 -17.88 8.75 33.40
CA ALA A 311 -18.52 9.98 33.87
C ALA A 311 -19.57 10.47 32.88
N LEU A 312 -19.33 10.33 31.57
CA LEU A 312 -20.28 10.72 30.53
C LEU A 312 -21.54 9.84 30.54
N ASP A 313 -21.38 8.54 30.73
CA ASP A 313 -22.49 7.61 30.92
C ASP A 313 -23.29 7.95 32.20
N ALA A 314 -22.60 8.29 33.30
CA ALA A 314 -23.25 8.73 34.53
C ALA A 314 -24.01 10.05 34.36
N TYR A 315 -23.43 11.03 33.64
CA TYR A 315 -24.09 12.28 33.30
C TYR A 315 -25.36 12.01 32.48
N ARG A 316 -25.24 11.15 31.46
CA ARG A 316 -26.36 10.76 30.59
C ARG A 316 -27.48 10.12 31.38
N ALA A 317 -27.17 9.25 32.34
CA ALA A 317 -28.16 8.64 33.22
C ALA A 317 -28.86 9.66 34.13
N ALA A 318 -28.11 10.62 34.69
CA ALA A 318 -28.64 11.68 35.54
C ALA A 318 -29.55 12.67 34.78
N HIS A 319 -29.31 12.85 33.48
CA HIS A 319 -30.02 13.81 32.62
C HIS A 319 -31.03 13.16 31.68
N GLY A 320 -31.63 12.03 32.08
CA GLY A 320 -32.71 11.39 31.31
C GLY A 320 -32.32 10.97 29.89
N GLY A 321 -31.04 10.65 29.67
CA GLY A 321 -30.50 10.23 28.38
C GLY A 321 -29.78 11.33 27.59
N ALA A 322 -29.81 12.59 28.04
CA ALA A 322 -29.16 13.71 27.37
C ALA A 322 -27.65 13.76 27.62
N LEU A 323 -26.89 14.21 26.62
CA LEU A 323 -25.45 14.45 26.73
C LEU A 323 -25.18 15.93 27.08
N PRO A 324 -23.98 16.26 27.59
CA PRO A 324 -23.60 17.64 27.84
C PRO A 324 -23.75 18.53 26.59
N PRO A 325 -24.35 19.73 26.71
CA PRO A 325 -24.47 20.66 25.59
C PRO A 325 -23.11 21.16 25.09
N PRO A 326 -23.00 21.52 23.79
CA PRO A 326 -21.78 22.09 23.24
C PRO A 326 -21.28 23.32 24.01
N ALA A 327 -19.99 23.34 24.32
CA ALA A 327 -19.31 24.46 24.99
C ALA A 327 -19.95 24.94 26.32
N ASP A 328 -20.67 24.07 27.03
CA ASP A 328 -21.26 24.40 28.33
C ASP A 328 -20.27 24.12 29.48
N ASP A 329 -19.82 25.19 30.14
CA ASP A 329 -18.85 25.09 31.23
C ASP A 329 -19.44 24.48 32.51
N ALA A 330 -20.73 24.69 32.78
CA ALA A 330 -21.37 24.13 33.96
C ALA A 330 -21.51 22.60 33.82
N ALA A 331 -21.94 22.14 32.64
CA ALA A 331 -21.99 20.71 32.33
C ALA A 331 -20.59 20.07 32.31
N ALA A 332 -19.55 20.80 31.87
CA ALA A 332 -18.16 20.34 31.94
C ALA A 332 -17.64 20.18 33.37
N GLU A 333 -17.95 21.10 34.28
CA GLU A 333 -17.59 20.98 35.69
C GLU A 333 -18.40 19.88 36.40
N GLU A 334 -19.68 19.71 36.06
CA GLU A 334 -20.50 18.61 36.55
C GLU A 334 -19.93 17.24 36.13
N LEU A 335 -19.57 17.09 34.84
CA LEU A 335 -18.94 15.88 34.33
C LEU A 335 -17.62 15.57 35.07
N LEU A 336 -16.80 16.58 35.35
CA LEU A 336 -15.59 16.43 36.14
C LEU A 336 -15.89 16.01 37.59
N GLY A 337 -16.96 16.56 38.19
CA GLY A 337 -17.46 16.13 39.50
C GLY A 337 -17.86 14.66 39.54
N LEU A 338 -18.57 14.19 38.51
CA LEU A 338 -18.93 12.77 38.36
C LEU A 338 -17.67 11.89 38.19
N ALA A 339 -16.70 12.33 37.38
CA ALA A 339 -15.43 11.65 37.22
C ALA A 339 -14.67 11.51 38.54
N ARG A 340 -14.64 12.56 39.38
CA ARG A 340 -14.04 12.50 40.73
C ARG A 340 -14.75 11.47 41.60
N GLY A 341 -16.08 11.50 41.66
CA GLY A 341 -16.84 10.55 42.48
C GLY A 341 -16.62 9.08 42.08
N ILE A 342 -16.55 8.80 40.78
CA ILE A 342 -16.24 7.46 40.27
C ILE A 342 -14.81 7.08 40.64
N ASN A 343 -13.85 7.98 40.46
CA ASN A 343 -12.43 7.72 40.78
C ASN A 343 -12.18 7.51 42.28
N ASP A 344 -12.91 8.22 43.15
CA ASP A 344 -12.78 8.10 44.60
C ASP A 344 -13.20 6.73 45.12
N THR A 345 -14.23 6.15 44.49
CA THR A 345 -14.79 4.84 44.82
C THR A 345 -14.15 3.67 44.06
N ALA A 346 -13.32 3.96 43.04
CA ALA A 346 -12.65 2.94 42.25
C ALA A 346 -11.59 2.16 43.05
N PRO A 347 -11.38 0.87 42.75
CA PRO A 347 -10.25 0.07 43.22
C PRO A 347 -8.91 0.77 42.97
N ALA A 348 -7.91 0.53 43.82
CA ALA A 348 -6.62 1.24 43.78
C ALA A 348 -5.88 1.13 42.43
N ASP A 349 -6.01 -0.02 41.77
CA ASP A 349 -5.47 -0.34 40.44
C ASP A 349 -6.26 0.29 39.28
N ALA A 350 -7.51 0.68 39.51
CA ALA A 350 -8.34 1.41 38.54
C ALA A 350 -8.33 2.94 38.75
N LYS A 351 -7.70 3.45 39.82
CA LYS A 351 -7.66 4.88 40.13
C LYS A 351 -6.75 5.66 39.17
N VAL A 352 -7.32 6.70 38.57
CA VAL A 352 -6.59 7.70 37.81
C VAL A 352 -5.92 8.67 38.79
N LYS A 353 -4.58 8.73 38.74
CA LYS A 353 -3.78 9.64 39.58
C LYS A 353 -3.87 11.08 39.06
N GLN A 354 -3.76 12.04 39.98
CA GLN A 354 -3.67 13.48 39.67
C GLN A 354 -4.80 14.00 38.77
N LEU A 355 -6.03 13.50 38.92
CA LEU A 355 -7.18 13.91 38.09
C LEU A 355 -7.40 15.43 38.07
N ASP A 356 -7.12 16.11 39.18
CA ASP A 356 -7.26 17.57 39.32
C ASP A 356 -6.16 18.39 38.64
N ASP A 357 -5.10 17.76 38.13
CA ASP A 357 -4.11 18.46 37.31
C ASP A 357 -4.82 19.13 36.10
N PRO A 358 -4.53 20.40 35.77
CA PRO A 358 -5.18 21.10 34.67
C PRO A 358 -5.10 20.37 33.32
N SER A 359 -4.00 19.66 33.05
CA SER A 359 -3.82 18.89 31.81
C SER A 359 -4.74 17.68 31.74
N ARG A 360 -5.05 17.03 32.88
CA ARG A 360 -5.92 15.84 32.96
C ARG A 360 -7.40 16.23 33.10
N SER A 361 -7.71 17.14 34.02
CA SER A 361 -9.08 17.67 34.16
C SER A 361 -9.54 18.41 32.90
N GLY A 362 -8.61 19.05 32.16
CA GLY A 362 -8.88 19.65 30.86
C GLY A 362 -9.38 18.66 29.81
N VAL A 363 -8.90 17.41 29.80
CA VAL A 363 -9.37 16.34 28.90
C VAL A 363 -10.84 16.03 29.16
N VAL A 364 -11.25 15.90 30.42
CA VAL A 364 -12.65 15.63 30.80
C VAL A 364 -13.56 16.78 30.35
N ARG A 365 -13.13 18.03 30.55
CA ARG A 365 -13.88 19.22 30.09
C ARG A 365 -14.01 19.25 28.57
N LEU A 366 -12.94 18.98 27.84
CA LEU A 366 -12.97 18.97 26.37
C LEU A 366 -13.87 17.85 25.84
N LEU A 367 -13.88 16.68 26.47
CA LEU A 367 -14.84 15.62 26.16
C LEU A 367 -16.28 16.11 26.36
N SER A 368 -16.58 16.77 27.47
CA SER A 368 -17.91 17.34 27.74
C SER A 368 -18.35 18.29 26.64
N ARG A 369 -17.50 19.26 26.28
CA ARG A 369 -17.80 20.29 25.28
C ARG A 369 -18.07 19.71 23.88
N GLY A 370 -17.52 18.54 23.56
CA GLY A 370 -17.71 17.85 22.28
C GLY A 370 -18.66 16.65 22.33
N ALA A 371 -19.29 16.37 23.47
CA ALA A 371 -19.96 15.09 23.72
C ALA A 371 -21.09 14.76 22.72
N CYS A 372 -21.83 15.77 22.28
CA CYS A 372 -22.91 15.61 21.31
C CYS A 372 -22.44 15.42 19.85
N ALA A 373 -21.15 15.61 19.55
CA ALA A 373 -20.65 15.62 18.18
C ALA A 373 -20.14 14.24 17.73
N VAL A 374 -20.51 13.82 16.52
CA VAL A 374 -19.86 12.70 15.82
C VAL A 374 -19.12 13.27 14.60
N LEU A 375 -17.80 13.40 14.72
CA LEU A 375 -16.96 13.96 13.67
C LEU A 375 -16.59 12.90 12.63
N SER A 376 -16.72 13.22 11.33
CA SER A 376 -16.41 12.29 10.24
C SER A 376 -15.00 11.67 10.30
N PRO A 377 -13.92 12.40 10.62
CA PRO A 377 -12.59 11.81 10.76
C PRO A 377 -12.50 10.76 11.88
N MET A 378 -13.10 11.05 13.04
CA MET A 378 -13.13 10.11 14.18
C MET A 378 -14.02 8.90 13.87
N ALA A 379 -15.17 9.11 13.21
CA ALA A 379 -16.02 8.03 12.74
C ALA A 379 -15.30 7.12 11.74
N ALA A 380 -14.47 7.65 10.85
CA ALA A 380 -13.67 6.86 9.91
C ALA A 380 -12.58 6.03 10.61
N ILE A 381 -11.88 6.62 11.59
CA ILE A 381 -10.88 5.91 12.43
C ILE A 381 -11.55 4.74 13.16
N PHE A 382 -12.56 5.03 13.97
CA PHE A 382 -13.22 4.02 14.79
C PHE A 382 -14.07 3.05 13.95
N GLY A 383 -14.62 3.49 12.82
CA GLY A 383 -15.31 2.62 11.88
C GLY A 383 -14.38 1.62 11.21
N GLY A 384 -13.13 2.01 10.93
CA GLY A 384 -12.06 1.10 10.50
C GLY A 384 -11.68 0.09 11.59
N VAL A 385 -11.46 0.56 12.82
CA VAL A 385 -11.12 -0.29 13.97
C VAL A 385 -12.24 -1.30 14.29
N VAL A 386 -13.46 -0.81 14.54
CA VAL A 386 -14.62 -1.65 14.90
C VAL A 386 -15.01 -2.58 13.76
N GLY A 387 -14.99 -2.08 12.51
CA GLY A 387 -15.22 -2.93 11.34
C GLY A 387 -14.21 -4.08 11.25
N GLN A 388 -12.94 -3.82 11.60
CA GLN A 388 -11.93 -4.87 11.65
C GLN A 388 -12.16 -5.84 12.81
N GLU A 389 -12.55 -5.37 14.00
CA GLU A 389 -12.87 -6.25 15.14
C GLU A 389 -14.08 -7.16 14.86
N VAL A 390 -15.09 -6.70 14.11
CA VAL A 390 -16.18 -7.57 13.63
C VAL A 390 -15.64 -8.70 12.76
N ILE A 391 -14.69 -8.39 11.87
CA ILE A 391 -14.05 -9.40 11.01
C ILE A 391 -13.23 -10.39 11.85
N LYS A 392 -12.50 -9.92 12.87
CA LYS A 392 -11.76 -10.79 13.80
C LYS A 392 -12.71 -11.72 14.55
N ALA A 393 -13.76 -11.17 15.13
CA ALA A 393 -14.79 -11.93 15.84
C ALA A 393 -15.44 -13.02 14.97
N ALA A 394 -15.71 -12.70 13.71
CA ALA A 394 -16.34 -13.63 12.77
C ALA A 394 -15.40 -14.73 12.23
N THR A 395 -14.08 -14.57 12.33
CA THR A 395 -13.12 -15.42 11.61
C THR A 395 -12.07 -16.10 12.47
N GLY A 396 -11.76 -15.56 13.65
CA GLY A 396 -10.58 -15.95 14.42
C GLY A 396 -9.25 -15.44 13.83
N LYS A 397 -9.28 -14.70 12.71
CA LYS A 397 -8.09 -14.12 12.07
C LYS A 397 -7.72 -12.82 12.78
N PHE A 398 -6.43 -12.62 13.02
CA PHE A 398 -5.82 -11.50 13.73
C PHE A 398 -6.14 -11.45 15.22
N HIS A 399 -5.23 -10.83 15.99
CA HIS A 399 -5.42 -10.71 17.43
C HIS A 399 -6.50 -9.64 17.73
N PRO A 400 -7.59 -9.97 18.44
CA PRO A 400 -8.62 -9.00 18.82
C PRO A 400 -8.11 -8.00 19.87
N ILE A 401 -8.83 -6.89 20.03
CA ILE A 401 -8.65 -5.97 21.18
C ILE A 401 -9.02 -6.72 22.46
N VAL A 402 -8.13 -6.73 23.46
CA VAL A 402 -8.37 -7.36 24.77
C VAL A 402 -8.07 -6.32 25.87
N GLN A 403 -9.04 -5.58 26.40
CA GLN A 403 -10.47 -5.57 26.05
C GLN A 403 -11.02 -4.19 25.72
N GLY A 404 -10.31 -3.12 26.07
CA GLY A 404 -10.72 -1.74 25.79
C GLY A 404 -9.67 -0.99 24.98
N PHE A 405 -10.13 -0.16 24.04
CA PHE A 405 -9.30 0.74 23.25
C PHE A 405 -9.88 2.15 23.28
N TYR A 406 -9.03 3.12 23.59
CA TYR A 406 -9.39 4.53 23.67
C TYR A 406 -8.41 5.35 22.85
N LEU A 407 -8.90 6.38 22.19
CA LEU A 407 -8.09 7.31 21.42
C LEU A 407 -8.73 8.70 21.50
N ASP A 408 -7.88 9.72 21.60
CA ASP A 408 -8.29 11.10 21.40
C ASP A 408 -7.43 11.80 20.34
N ALA A 409 -7.96 12.90 19.82
CA ALA A 409 -7.31 13.79 18.89
C ALA A 409 -7.39 15.24 19.39
N LEU A 410 -7.25 15.44 20.71
CA LEU A 410 -7.48 16.73 21.36
C LEU A 410 -6.50 17.82 20.92
N GLU A 411 -5.39 17.49 20.26
CA GLU A 411 -4.52 18.47 19.60
C GLU A 411 -5.23 19.25 18.48
N CYS A 412 -6.32 18.72 17.94
CA CYS A 412 -7.15 19.43 16.99
C CYS A 412 -7.96 20.55 17.66
N ALA A 413 -8.32 20.39 18.94
CA ALA A 413 -9.26 21.28 19.62
C ALA A 413 -8.77 22.75 19.59
N PRO A 414 -9.68 23.73 19.42
CA PRO A 414 -9.32 25.14 19.49
C PRO A 414 -8.84 25.49 20.91
N GLU A 415 -7.89 26.42 21.03
CA GLU A 415 -7.43 26.91 22.35
C GLU A 415 -8.54 27.68 23.07
N SER A 416 -9.31 28.45 22.31
CA SER A 416 -10.53 29.12 22.75
C SER A 416 -11.47 29.31 21.57
N LEU A 417 -12.77 29.41 21.85
CA LEU A 417 -13.79 29.73 20.87
C LEU A 417 -14.23 31.19 21.05
N PRO A 418 -14.26 32.00 19.98
CA PRO A 418 -14.86 33.33 20.05
C PRO A 418 -16.32 33.29 20.54
N PRO A 419 -16.80 34.32 21.26
CA PRO A 419 -18.18 34.38 21.73
C PRO A 419 -19.21 34.21 20.59
N GLY A 420 -20.21 33.38 20.79
CA GLY A 420 -21.32 33.17 19.85
C GLY A 420 -21.08 32.15 18.73
N GLU A 421 -19.84 31.65 18.55
CA GLU A 421 -19.47 30.67 17.51
C GLU A 421 -20.21 29.32 17.61
N VAL A 422 -20.73 29.01 18.79
CA VAL A 422 -21.43 27.76 19.15
C VAL A 422 -22.81 28.02 19.78
N SER A 423 -23.35 29.23 19.59
CA SER A 423 -24.74 29.54 19.95
C SER A 423 -25.73 28.64 19.21
N ALA A 424 -26.95 28.48 19.74
CA ALA A 424 -27.99 27.70 19.07
C ALA A 424 -28.26 28.21 17.65
N GLU A 425 -28.23 29.53 17.45
CA GLU A 425 -28.37 30.17 16.14
C GLU A 425 -27.19 29.86 15.22
N ALA A 426 -25.95 29.87 15.74
CA ALA A 426 -24.77 29.54 14.96
C ALA A 426 -24.74 28.06 14.54
N LEU A 427 -25.10 27.14 15.44
CA LEU A 427 -25.19 25.71 15.15
C LEU A 427 -26.32 25.41 14.16
N HIS A 428 -27.47 26.07 14.31
CA HIS A 428 -28.57 25.97 13.35
C HIS A 428 -28.13 26.47 11.96
N ALA A 429 -27.44 27.62 11.89
CA ALA A 429 -26.93 28.17 10.64
C ALA A 429 -25.80 27.32 10.01
N ALA A 430 -25.08 26.52 10.81
CA ALA A 430 -24.11 25.55 10.29
C ALA A 430 -24.78 24.35 9.62
N GLY A 431 -26.09 24.13 9.83
CA GLY A 431 -26.87 23.10 9.15
C GLY A 431 -26.28 21.70 9.34
N ARG A 432 -25.90 21.04 8.24
CA ARG A 432 -25.29 19.70 8.30
C ARG A 432 -23.96 19.65 9.05
N TYR A 433 -23.28 20.79 9.18
CA TYR A 433 -21.98 20.89 9.85
C TYR A 433 -22.10 21.24 11.34
N ALA A 434 -23.31 21.23 11.91
CA ALA A 434 -23.55 21.61 13.30
C ALA A 434 -22.68 20.83 14.30
N ALA A 435 -22.52 19.52 14.14
CA ALA A 435 -21.65 18.71 15.01
C ALA A 435 -20.17 19.13 14.94
N GLN A 436 -19.69 19.52 13.76
CA GLN A 436 -18.33 20.00 13.58
C GLN A 436 -18.16 21.42 14.13
N ALA A 437 -19.14 22.29 13.89
CA ALA A 437 -19.17 23.64 14.46
C ALA A 437 -19.24 23.62 15.99
N ALA A 438 -19.92 22.65 16.60
CA ALA A 438 -19.98 22.47 18.05
C ALA A 438 -18.60 22.26 18.71
N VAL A 439 -17.63 21.70 17.96
CA VAL A 439 -16.27 21.46 18.45
C VAL A 439 -15.31 22.60 18.06
N PHE A 440 -15.41 23.10 16.82
CA PHE A 440 -14.41 24.02 16.26
C PHE A 440 -14.89 25.46 16.03
N GLY A 441 -16.18 25.73 16.21
CA GLY A 441 -16.82 27.00 15.85
C GLY A 441 -17.22 27.08 14.38
N ARG A 442 -18.22 27.92 14.09
CA ARG A 442 -18.75 28.13 12.74
C ARG A 442 -17.72 28.73 11.78
N SER A 443 -16.88 29.64 12.26
CA SER A 443 -15.82 30.29 11.47
C SER A 443 -14.80 29.28 10.94
N PHE A 444 -14.44 28.27 11.73
CA PHE A 444 -13.56 27.18 11.30
C PHE A 444 -14.17 26.36 10.16
N VAL A 445 -15.46 26.01 10.27
CA VAL A 445 -16.19 25.35 9.18
C VAL A 445 -16.19 26.22 7.91
N GLY A 446 -16.35 27.55 8.06
CA GLY A 446 -16.21 28.49 6.96
C GLY A 446 -14.85 28.40 6.25
N LYS A 447 -13.74 28.30 6.99
CA LYS A 447 -12.40 28.15 6.41
C LYS A 447 -12.25 26.87 5.58
N LEU A 448 -12.79 25.74 6.06
CA LEU A 448 -12.76 24.48 5.31
C LEU A 448 -13.51 24.59 3.97
N ARG A 449 -14.64 25.30 3.97
CA ARG A 449 -15.47 25.49 2.77
C ARG A 449 -14.75 26.23 1.65
N GLU A 450 -13.85 27.14 1.99
CA GLU A 450 -13.12 27.96 1.00
C GLU A 450 -11.82 27.31 0.50
N LEU A 451 -11.46 26.10 0.95
CA LEU A 451 -10.23 25.45 0.54
C LEU A 451 -10.19 25.09 -0.95
N ASN A 452 -9.03 25.30 -1.56
CA ASN A 452 -8.63 24.78 -2.86
C ASN A 452 -7.74 23.55 -2.68
N VAL A 453 -8.29 22.37 -2.93
CA VAL A 453 -7.63 21.08 -2.68
C VAL A 453 -7.33 20.37 -3.99
N PHE A 454 -6.14 19.77 -4.09
CA PHE A 454 -5.81 18.81 -5.14
C PHE A 454 -5.64 17.41 -4.57
N LEU A 455 -6.55 16.50 -4.96
CA LEU A 455 -6.48 15.08 -4.64
C LEU A 455 -5.87 14.31 -5.82
N VAL A 456 -4.73 13.66 -5.57
CA VAL A 456 -4.03 12.86 -6.57
C VAL A 456 -4.31 11.37 -6.33
N GLY A 457 -5.13 10.78 -7.17
CA GLY A 457 -5.64 9.41 -7.04
C GLY A 457 -7.10 9.37 -6.57
N SER A 458 -7.89 8.51 -7.19
CA SER A 458 -9.31 8.26 -6.93
C SER A 458 -9.58 6.77 -6.64
N GLY A 459 -8.55 6.04 -6.21
CA GLY A 459 -8.62 4.64 -5.77
C GLY A 459 -9.21 4.46 -4.37
N ALA A 460 -8.69 3.51 -3.58
CA ALA A 460 -9.24 3.17 -2.25
C ALA A 460 -9.20 4.37 -1.29
N LEU A 461 -8.01 4.93 -1.08
CA LEU A 461 -7.82 6.15 -0.28
C LEU A 461 -8.58 7.33 -0.89
N GLY A 462 -8.58 7.47 -2.22
CA GLY A 462 -9.25 8.58 -2.91
C GLY A 462 -10.76 8.59 -2.64
N CYS A 463 -11.41 7.43 -2.71
CA CYS A 463 -12.83 7.28 -2.36
C CYS A 463 -13.13 7.70 -0.91
N GLU A 464 -12.30 7.28 0.04
CA GLU A 464 -12.44 7.66 1.45
C GLU A 464 -12.21 9.16 1.66
N PHE A 465 -11.21 9.75 1.01
CA PHE A 465 -10.93 11.19 1.07
C PHE A 465 -12.06 12.02 0.48
N LEU A 466 -12.61 11.63 -0.67
CA LEU A 466 -13.74 12.34 -1.27
C LEU A 466 -14.98 12.33 -0.38
N LYS A 467 -15.27 11.19 0.26
CA LYS A 467 -16.32 11.11 1.29
C LYS A 467 -16.00 12.00 2.49
N GLY A 468 -14.75 11.98 2.96
CA GLY A 468 -14.26 12.90 3.99
C GLY A 468 -14.52 14.36 3.62
N PHE A 469 -14.00 14.83 2.49
CA PHE A 469 -14.16 16.21 2.00
C PHE A 469 -15.63 16.61 1.89
N ALA A 470 -16.49 15.72 1.37
CA ALA A 470 -17.93 15.95 1.30
C ALA A 470 -18.56 16.17 2.70
N MET A 471 -18.18 15.34 3.68
CA MET A 471 -18.70 15.41 5.05
C MET A 471 -18.15 16.61 5.83
N LEU A 472 -16.86 16.95 5.66
CA LEU A 472 -16.21 18.09 6.30
C LEU A 472 -16.61 19.45 5.70
N GLY A 473 -17.24 19.43 4.52
CA GLY A 473 -17.62 20.63 3.78
C GLY A 473 -16.45 21.30 3.06
N VAL A 474 -15.38 20.54 2.75
CA VAL A 474 -14.23 21.04 2.00
C VAL A 474 -14.67 21.47 0.61
N ALA A 475 -14.21 22.62 0.13
CA ALA A 475 -14.53 23.14 -1.20
C ALA A 475 -16.05 23.23 -1.49
N CYS A 476 -16.85 23.53 -0.46
CA CYS A 476 -18.30 23.74 -0.57
C CYS A 476 -18.69 25.24 -0.51
N GLY A 477 -17.71 26.13 -0.35
CA GLY A 477 -17.88 27.58 -0.41
C GLY A 477 -17.72 28.12 -1.83
N ASP A 478 -18.09 29.39 -2.04
CA ASP A 478 -18.08 30.01 -3.38
C ASP A 478 -16.67 30.11 -3.97
N GLY A 479 -15.65 30.29 -3.12
CA GLY A 479 -14.24 30.35 -3.52
C GLY A 479 -13.53 28.99 -3.53
N GLY A 480 -14.08 27.99 -2.84
CA GLY A 480 -13.47 26.67 -2.67
C GLY A 480 -13.59 25.79 -3.91
N LYS A 481 -12.52 25.03 -4.21
CA LYS A 481 -12.44 24.13 -5.38
C LYS A 481 -11.73 22.83 -5.02
N LEU A 482 -12.24 21.72 -5.54
CA LEU A 482 -11.60 20.42 -5.39
C LEU A 482 -11.23 19.89 -6.78
N ALA A 483 -9.94 19.76 -7.07
CA ALA A 483 -9.43 19.06 -8.25
C ALA A 483 -9.10 17.62 -7.87
N VAL A 484 -9.54 16.65 -8.68
CA VAL A 484 -9.31 15.22 -8.46
C VAL A 484 -8.78 14.62 -9.76
N THR A 485 -7.65 13.94 -9.73
CA THR A 485 -7.12 13.27 -10.93
C THR A 485 -6.80 11.80 -10.69
N ASP A 486 -7.11 10.97 -11.68
CA ASP A 486 -6.78 9.54 -11.71
C ASP A 486 -6.90 9.06 -13.17
N ASP A 487 -5.84 8.46 -13.70
CA ASP A 487 -5.80 7.98 -15.09
C ASP A 487 -6.28 6.53 -15.24
N ASP A 488 -6.63 5.86 -14.14
CA ASP A 488 -7.15 4.50 -14.16
C ASP A 488 -8.66 4.43 -14.45
N ILE A 489 -9.05 3.24 -14.89
CA ILE A 489 -10.44 2.80 -15.00
C ILE A 489 -10.83 1.91 -13.81
N ILE A 490 -12.13 1.82 -13.56
CA ILE A 490 -12.72 0.99 -12.52
C ILE A 490 -12.71 -0.48 -12.96
N GLU A 491 -12.12 -1.33 -12.15
CA GLU A 491 -12.12 -2.78 -12.34
C GLU A 491 -12.99 -3.48 -11.29
N LYS A 492 -13.42 -4.73 -11.56
CA LYS A 492 -14.25 -5.50 -10.62
C LYS A 492 -13.58 -5.68 -9.26
N SER A 493 -12.27 -5.93 -9.25
CA SER A 493 -11.46 -6.10 -8.03
C SER A 493 -11.39 -4.84 -7.16
N ASN A 494 -11.78 -3.68 -7.69
CA ASN A 494 -11.76 -2.41 -6.97
C ASN A 494 -12.95 -2.26 -6.01
N LEU A 495 -14.10 -2.84 -6.35
CA LEU A 495 -15.38 -2.61 -5.68
C LEU A 495 -15.40 -3.10 -4.22
N SER A 496 -14.50 -4.02 -3.84
CA SER A 496 -14.34 -4.50 -2.46
C SER A 496 -13.76 -3.47 -1.48
N ARG A 497 -13.27 -2.32 -1.97
CA ARG A 497 -12.71 -1.24 -1.13
C ARG A 497 -12.92 0.18 -1.66
N GLN A 498 -13.30 0.33 -2.93
CA GLN A 498 -13.60 1.62 -3.56
C GLN A 498 -15.11 1.83 -3.59
N PHE A 499 -15.68 2.08 -2.41
CA PHE A 499 -17.12 2.00 -2.14
C PHE A 499 -17.97 3.07 -2.85
N LEU A 500 -17.35 4.05 -3.51
CA LEU A 500 -18.04 5.01 -4.36
C LEU A 500 -18.52 4.39 -5.68
N PHE A 501 -17.96 3.25 -6.07
CA PHE A 501 -18.23 2.60 -7.35
C PHE A 501 -19.19 1.42 -7.20
N ARG A 502 -19.87 1.08 -8.30
CA ARG A 502 -20.79 -0.07 -8.41
C ARG A 502 -20.43 -0.91 -9.62
N ASN A 503 -21.01 -2.10 -9.74
CA ASN A 503 -20.82 -2.99 -10.89
C ASN A 503 -21.06 -2.29 -12.24
N HIS A 504 -22.03 -1.38 -12.33
CA HIS A 504 -22.31 -0.65 -13.57
C HIS A 504 -21.26 0.43 -13.91
N ASN A 505 -20.33 0.74 -13.00
CA ASN A 505 -19.23 1.67 -13.26
C ASN A 505 -17.97 0.96 -13.78
N VAL A 506 -17.91 -0.37 -13.82
CA VAL A 506 -16.74 -1.11 -14.33
C VAL A 506 -16.45 -0.71 -15.78
N GLY A 507 -15.18 -0.41 -16.06
CA GLY A 507 -14.70 0.11 -17.33
C GLY A 507 -14.78 1.63 -17.49
N GLN A 508 -15.43 2.35 -16.56
CA GLN A 508 -15.45 3.82 -16.55
C GLN A 508 -14.23 4.37 -15.80
N SER A 509 -13.88 5.64 -16.00
CA SER A 509 -12.79 6.30 -15.29
C SER A 509 -13.12 6.54 -13.81
N LYS A 510 -12.15 6.27 -12.92
CA LYS A 510 -12.33 6.40 -11.47
C LYS A 510 -12.71 7.82 -11.05
N SER A 511 -11.91 8.81 -11.44
CA SER A 511 -12.12 10.21 -11.03
C SER A 511 -13.44 10.78 -11.56
N LEU A 512 -13.77 10.51 -12.83
CA LEU A 512 -15.04 10.94 -13.43
C LEU A 512 -16.23 10.28 -12.74
N SER A 513 -16.21 8.96 -12.53
CA SER A 513 -17.30 8.25 -11.86
C SER A 513 -17.45 8.63 -10.39
N ALA A 514 -16.39 9.08 -9.73
CA ALA A 514 -16.47 9.58 -8.36
C ALA A 514 -17.12 10.97 -8.30
N CYS A 515 -16.70 11.90 -9.17
CA CYS A 515 -17.03 13.33 -9.05
C CYS A 515 -18.14 13.83 -9.99
N SER A 516 -18.52 13.07 -11.01
CA SER A 516 -19.43 13.55 -12.05
C SER A 516 -20.80 13.93 -11.50
N ARG A 517 -21.38 14.99 -12.07
CA ARG A 517 -22.76 15.42 -11.80
C ARG A 517 -23.79 14.71 -12.69
N ARG A 518 -23.42 13.70 -13.49
CA ARG A 518 -24.38 12.91 -14.27
C ARG A 518 -25.03 11.83 -13.38
N PRO A 519 -26.34 11.57 -13.48
CA PRO A 519 -27.04 10.64 -12.59
C PRO A 519 -26.41 9.24 -12.45
N CYS A 520 -25.76 8.74 -13.50
CA CYS A 520 -25.07 7.44 -13.55
C CYS A 520 -23.62 7.44 -12.98
N ALA A 521 -23.12 8.59 -12.54
CA ALA A 521 -21.72 8.80 -12.12
C ALA A 521 -21.61 9.77 -10.91
N GLN A 522 -22.69 9.99 -10.16
CA GLN A 522 -22.76 10.87 -8.99
C GLN A 522 -22.50 10.10 -7.69
N ALA A 523 -21.25 9.83 -7.34
CA ALA A 523 -20.97 9.23 -6.04
C ALA A 523 -20.96 10.31 -4.93
N VAL A 524 -20.00 11.24 -4.96
CA VAL A 524 -19.82 12.20 -3.85
C VAL A 524 -20.78 13.38 -3.88
N THR A 525 -21.25 13.78 -5.06
CA THR A 525 -22.28 14.83 -5.19
C THR A 525 -23.61 14.42 -4.55
N ARG A 526 -23.93 13.12 -4.51
CA ARG A 526 -25.12 12.63 -3.78
C ARG A 526 -24.95 12.78 -2.26
N MET A 527 -23.73 12.56 -1.75
CA MET A 527 -23.42 12.73 -0.33
C MET A 527 -23.48 14.20 0.07
N ASN A 528 -22.93 15.08 -0.78
CA ASN A 528 -23.01 16.51 -0.60
C ASN A 528 -23.12 17.28 -1.94
N PRO A 529 -24.28 17.86 -2.26
CA PRO A 529 -24.47 18.60 -3.51
C PRO A 529 -23.71 19.93 -3.56
N GLU A 530 -23.26 20.46 -2.42
CA GLU A 530 -22.47 21.70 -2.34
C GLU A 530 -21.00 21.50 -2.78
N LEU A 531 -20.53 20.27 -2.94
CA LEU A 531 -19.12 20.00 -3.24
C LEU A 531 -18.73 20.47 -4.66
N HIS A 532 -17.71 21.33 -4.75
CA HIS A 532 -17.17 21.85 -6.01
C HIS A 532 -16.03 20.98 -6.56
N ALA A 533 -16.34 19.70 -6.82
CA ALA A 533 -15.39 18.75 -7.38
C ALA A 533 -15.28 18.83 -8.92
N ARG A 534 -14.05 18.92 -9.42
CA ARG A 534 -13.66 18.79 -10.83
C ARG A 534 -12.78 17.56 -10.99
N ALA A 535 -13.25 16.59 -11.77
CA ALA A 535 -12.46 15.42 -12.14
C ALA A 535 -11.59 15.69 -13.38
N LEU A 536 -10.37 15.16 -13.33
CA LEU A 536 -9.34 15.10 -14.36
C LEU A 536 -8.92 13.65 -14.54
N GLN A 537 -8.34 13.31 -15.68
CA GLN A 537 -7.94 11.93 -16.03
C GLN A 537 -6.46 11.83 -16.37
N ASP A 538 -5.74 12.93 -16.21
CA ASP A 538 -4.33 13.03 -16.56
C ASP A 538 -3.49 12.48 -15.41
N ARG A 539 -2.59 11.56 -15.74
CA ARG A 539 -1.56 11.08 -14.81
C ARG A 539 -0.73 12.26 -14.34
N VAL A 540 -0.45 12.39 -13.05
CA VAL A 540 0.46 13.44 -12.56
C VAL A 540 1.89 13.00 -12.81
N ALA A 541 2.48 13.52 -13.88
CA ALA A 541 3.80 13.14 -14.38
C ALA A 541 4.46 14.32 -15.11
N PRO A 542 5.76 14.25 -15.45
CA PRO A 542 6.45 15.30 -16.22
C PRO A 542 5.75 15.61 -17.56
N GLU A 543 5.15 14.60 -18.20
CA GLU A 543 4.50 14.73 -19.51
C GLU A 543 3.21 15.55 -19.46
N THR A 544 2.61 15.71 -18.27
CA THR A 544 1.31 16.39 -18.07
C THR A 544 1.44 17.74 -17.36
N GLU A 545 2.66 18.29 -17.26
CA GLU A 545 2.87 19.63 -16.68
C GLU A 545 2.18 20.76 -17.44
N GLY A 546 1.79 20.54 -18.71
CA GLY A 546 0.94 21.46 -19.46
C GLY A 546 -0.51 21.51 -18.95
N VAL A 547 -0.98 20.44 -18.29
CA VAL A 547 -2.29 20.37 -17.62
C VAL A 547 -2.17 20.87 -16.19
N PHE A 548 -1.16 20.38 -15.46
CA PHE A 548 -0.85 20.77 -14.08
C PHE A 548 0.22 21.86 -14.06
N ASP A 549 -0.13 22.99 -14.66
CA ASP A 549 0.78 24.12 -14.86
C ASP A 549 1.06 24.92 -13.57
N ALA A 550 1.98 25.87 -13.65
CA ALA A 550 2.35 26.68 -12.49
C ALA A 550 1.18 27.49 -11.89
N PRO A 551 0.29 28.13 -12.67
CA PRO A 551 -0.97 28.69 -12.15
C PRO A 551 -1.84 27.69 -11.37
N PHE A 552 -2.02 26.47 -11.88
CA PHE A 552 -2.75 25.41 -11.19
C PHE A 552 -2.15 25.16 -9.80
N TRP A 553 -0.87 24.81 -9.74
CA TRP A 553 -0.21 24.51 -8.46
C TRP A 553 -0.27 25.68 -7.48
N ARG A 554 -0.02 26.92 -7.95
CA ARG A 554 -0.04 28.10 -7.06
C ARG A 554 -1.41 28.36 -6.44
N SER A 555 -2.50 28.00 -7.12
CA SER A 555 -3.87 28.21 -6.64
C SER A 555 -4.29 27.29 -5.49
N LEU A 556 -3.53 26.24 -5.19
CA LEU A 556 -3.87 25.23 -4.19
C LEU A 556 -3.52 25.67 -2.78
N ASP A 557 -4.36 25.32 -1.81
CA ASP A 557 -4.09 25.48 -0.39
C ASP A 557 -3.42 24.22 0.19
N VAL A 558 -3.83 23.03 -0.28
CA VAL A 558 -3.29 21.74 0.18
C VAL A 558 -3.37 20.68 -0.92
N VAL A 559 -2.39 19.78 -0.95
CA VAL A 559 -2.33 18.61 -1.82
C VAL A 559 -2.49 17.36 -0.97
N VAL A 560 -3.28 16.39 -1.44
CA VAL A 560 -3.52 15.12 -0.74
C VAL A 560 -3.23 13.98 -1.70
N ASN A 561 -2.33 13.08 -1.30
CA ASN A 561 -2.01 11.89 -2.06
C ASN A 561 -2.92 10.71 -1.68
N ALA A 562 -3.40 10.03 -2.71
CA ALA A 562 -4.16 8.79 -2.65
C ALA A 562 -3.59 7.78 -3.65
N LEU A 563 -2.26 7.69 -3.65
CA LEU A 563 -1.44 7.06 -4.67
C LEU A 563 -0.97 5.65 -4.27
N ASP A 564 -0.77 4.80 -5.28
CA ASP A 564 -0.05 3.53 -5.19
C ASP A 564 1.42 3.67 -5.66
N ASN A 565 1.69 4.59 -6.58
CA ASN A 565 3.02 4.92 -7.12
C ASN A 565 3.20 6.46 -7.29
N ALA A 566 4.31 6.92 -7.87
CA ALA A 566 4.56 8.34 -8.21
C ALA A 566 4.57 9.37 -7.06
N ARG A 567 4.55 8.96 -5.79
CA ARG A 567 4.60 9.84 -4.61
C ARG A 567 5.75 10.87 -4.65
N LEU A 568 6.95 10.43 -5.02
CA LEU A 568 8.14 11.28 -5.11
C LEU A 568 8.00 12.43 -6.12
N TYR A 569 7.26 12.23 -7.21
CA TYR A 569 7.04 13.28 -8.19
C TYR A 569 6.14 14.37 -7.62
N VAL A 570 5.00 13.99 -7.00
CA VAL A 570 4.08 14.95 -6.36
C VAL A 570 4.76 15.68 -5.21
N ASP A 571 5.55 14.99 -4.38
CA ASP A 571 6.37 15.59 -3.33
C ASP A 571 7.32 16.66 -3.89
N GLY A 572 8.04 16.35 -4.97
CA GLY A 572 8.91 17.31 -5.65
C GLY A 572 8.16 18.55 -6.15
N ARG A 573 6.92 18.39 -6.66
CA ARG A 573 6.06 19.54 -7.05
C ARG A 573 5.59 20.34 -5.84
N CYS A 574 5.25 19.69 -4.73
CA CYS A 574 4.85 20.37 -3.50
C CYS A 574 6.01 21.17 -2.91
N VAL A 575 7.25 20.64 -2.96
CA VAL A 575 8.47 21.38 -2.61
C VAL A 575 8.66 22.59 -3.53
N LEU A 576 8.54 22.38 -4.84
CA LEU A 576 8.74 23.45 -5.84
C LEU A 576 7.74 24.60 -5.67
N PHE A 577 6.47 24.29 -5.39
CA PHE A 577 5.39 25.28 -5.26
C PHE A 577 5.06 25.65 -3.81
N THR A 578 5.85 25.18 -2.85
CA THR A 578 5.71 25.48 -1.42
C THR A 578 4.30 25.13 -0.91
N LYS A 579 3.82 23.92 -1.23
CA LYS A 579 2.47 23.44 -0.88
C LYS A 579 2.51 22.40 0.24
N PRO A 580 1.62 22.50 1.25
CA PRO A 580 1.36 21.41 2.17
C PRO A 580 0.95 20.15 1.43
N LEU A 581 1.54 19.02 1.80
CA LEU A 581 1.24 17.70 1.28
C LEU A 581 0.83 16.77 2.42
N LEU A 582 -0.34 16.15 2.27
CA LEU A 582 -0.83 15.09 3.16
C LEU A 582 -0.68 13.74 2.45
N GLU A 583 0.16 12.86 2.99
CA GLU A 583 0.52 11.57 2.42
C GLU A 583 -0.04 10.41 3.26
N SER A 584 -0.43 9.31 2.60
CA SER A 584 -0.86 8.09 3.28
C SER A 584 -0.67 6.84 2.43
N GLY A 585 -0.46 5.71 3.11
CA GLY A 585 -0.27 4.40 2.49
C GLY A 585 -0.98 3.29 3.27
N THR A 586 -1.32 2.21 2.56
CA THR A 586 -1.94 1.01 3.16
C THR A 586 -1.34 -0.26 2.58
N LEU A 587 -1.12 -1.27 3.43
CA LEU A 587 -0.71 -2.62 3.03
C LEU A 587 -1.42 -3.65 3.92
N GLY A 588 -2.47 -4.26 3.40
CA GLY A 588 -3.34 -5.14 4.17
C GLY A 588 -3.91 -4.43 5.41
N ALA A 589 -3.67 -4.99 6.59
CA ALA A 589 -4.07 -4.39 7.87
C ALA A 589 -3.18 -3.24 8.35
N LYS A 590 -2.07 -2.97 7.66
CA LYS A 590 -1.11 -1.91 7.98
C LYS A 590 -1.49 -0.61 7.27
N CYS A 591 -1.26 0.52 7.91
CA CYS A 591 -1.31 1.82 7.26
C CYS A 591 -0.36 2.82 7.88
N ASN A 592 -0.02 3.87 7.13
CA ASN A 592 0.79 4.98 7.60
C ASN A 592 0.27 6.31 7.07
N THR A 593 0.57 7.39 7.79
CA THR A 593 0.29 8.77 7.36
C THR A 593 1.52 9.64 7.61
N GLN A 594 1.76 10.59 6.71
CA GLN A 594 2.83 11.56 6.84
C GLN A 594 2.33 12.94 6.45
N VAL A 595 2.64 13.94 7.28
CA VAL A 595 2.35 15.34 6.99
C VAL A 595 3.65 16.04 6.56
N VAL A 596 3.60 16.69 5.40
CA VAL A 596 4.71 17.45 4.82
C VAL A 596 4.30 18.91 4.74
N LEU A 597 4.92 19.76 5.57
CA LEU A 597 4.59 21.17 5.72
C LEU A 597 5.77 22.05 5.27
N PRO A 598 5.53 22.99 4.34
CA PRO A 598 6.55 23.89 3.85
C PRO A 598 7.26 24.66 4.97
N HIS A 599 8.59 24.76 4.88
CA HIS A 599 9.47 25.44 5.84
C HIS A 599 9.40 24.92 7.29
N ARG A 600 8.73 23.78 7.53
CA ARG A 600 8.49 23.24 8.87
C ARG A 600 8.97 21.80 9.01
N THR A 601 8.68 20.94 8.03
CA THR A 601 9.03 19.50 8.09
C THR A 601 9.97 19.11 6.97
N GLU A 602 10.58 17.94 7.07
CA GLU A 602 11.16 17.27 5.91
C GLU A 602 10.09 16.97 4.84
N ASN A 603 10.53 16.82 3.59
CA ASN A 603 9.69 16.35 2.49
C ASN A 603 9.61 14.82 2.48
N TYR A 604 8.66 14.23 1.74
CA TYR A 604 8.48 12.78 1.70
C TYR A 604 9.75 12.07 1.19
N GLY A 605 10.42 12.63 0.18
CA GLY A 605 11.65 12.06 -0.39
C GLY A 605 12.92 12.16 0.49
N ALA A 606 12.84 12.73 1.70
CA ALA A 606 13.98 12.79 2.63
C ALA A 606 14.32 11.41 3.23
N SER A 607 13.30 10.57 3.44
CA SER A 607 13.45 9.19 3.88
C SER A 607 13.49 8.21 2.70
N ARG A 608 14.30 7.16 2.80
CA ARG A 608 14.33 6.07 1.82
C ARG A 608 13.64 4.84 2.36
N ASP A 609 12.56 4.43 1.70
CA ASP A 609 11.95 3.13 1.93
C ASP A 609 12.90 2.00 1.46
N PRO A 610 12.88 0.81 2.10
CA PRO A 610 13.65 -0.33 1.65
C PRO A 610 13.34 -0.67 0.18
N PRO A 611 14.35 -0.90 -0.68
CA PRO A 611 14.12 -1.26 -2.07
C PRO A 611 13.46 -2.64 -2.18
N GLU A 612 12.68 -2.85 -3.24
CA GLU A 612 12.11 -4.17 -3.54
C GLU A 612 13.25 -5.19 -3.73
N LYS A 613 13.20 -6.31 -2.99
CA LYS A 613 14.19 -7.39 -3.11
C LYS A 613 14.05 -8.06 -4.48
N GLN A 614 15.11 -8.02 -5.28
CA GLN A 614 15.20 -8.80 -6.52
C GLN A 614 15.94 -10.11 -6.23
N ALA A 615 15.37 -11.24 -6.69
CA ALA A 615 16.06 -12.52 -6.59
C ALA A 615 17.35 -12.49 -7.44
N PRO A 616 18.48 -13.03 -6.95
CA PRO A 616 19.68 -13.16 -7.77
C PRO A 616 19.38 -13.95 -9.04
N LEU A 617 19.96 -13.52 -10.16
CA LEU A 617 19.66 -14.07 -11.48
C LEU A 617 20.02 -15.57 -11.60
N ALA A 618 21.04 -16.02 -10.86
CA ALA A 618 21.42 -17.42 -10.73
C ALA A 618 20.42 -18.26 -9.91
N THR A 619 19.79 -17.69 -8.88
CA THR A 619 18.73 -18.33 -8.08
C THR A 619 17.43 -18.50 -8.87
N ALA A 620 17.15 -17.61 -9.83
CA ALA A 620 16.05 -17.79 -10.79
C ALA A 620 16.30 -18.96 -11.78
N ALA A 621 17.57 -19.27 -12.07
CA ALA A 621 17.96 -20.42 -12.89
C ALA A 621 17.92 -21.75 -12.10
N LEU A 622 18.22 -21.70 -10.80
CA LEU A 622 18.19 -22.80 -9.82
C LEU A 622 17.20 -22.47 -8.68
N PRO A 623 15.87 -22.54 -8.95
CA PRO A 623 14.86 -22.07 -8.02
C PRO A 623 14.85 -22.91 -6.73
N THR A 624 14.77 -22.20 -5.61
CA THR A 624 14.63 -22.78 -4.26
C THR A 624 13.25 -22.59 -3.67
N THR A 625 12.44 -21.74 -4.30
CA THR A 625 11.07 -21.40 -3.89
C THR A 625 10.14 -21.34 -5.10
N PRO A 626 8.81 -21.52 -4.91
CA PRO A 626 7.83 -21.39 -6.00
C PRO A 626 7.83 -19.98 -6.64
N LEU A 627 8.21 -18.95 -5.88
CA LEU A 627 8.30 -17.57 -6.36
C LEU A 627 9.44 -17.42 -7.38
N ALA A 628 10.64 -17.93 -7.06
CA ALA A 628 11.78 -17.92 -7.99
C ALA A 628 11.50 -18.75 -9.25
N ALA A 629 10.74 -19.84 -9.12
CA ALA A 629 10.31 -20.67 -10.25
C ALA A 629 9.30 -19.95 -11.17
N ALA A 630 8.39 -19.15 -10.62
CA ALA A 630 7.38 -18.39 -11.35
C ALA A 630 7.92 -17.07 -11.96
N THR A 631 8.91 -16.43 -11.32
CA THR A 631 9.53 -15.19 -11.77
C THR A 631 10.79 -15.40 -12.62
N ALA A 632 11.17 -16.65 -12.90
CA ALA A 632 12.31 -16.95 -13.76
C ALA A 632 12.08 -16.32 -15.15
N PRO A 633 12.90 -15.34 -15.57
CA PRO A 633 12.66 -14.66 -16.83
C PRO A 633 12.86 -15.63 -18.01
N PRO A 634 12.12 -15.48 -19.11
CA PRO A 634 12.60 -15.97 -20.40
C PRO A 634 13.80 -15.10 -20.81
N HIS A 635 14.99 -15.48 -20.34
CA HIS A 635 16.31 -14.84 -20.54
C HIS A 635 16.56 -13.46 -19.86
N PRO A 636 17.80 -13.20 -19.38
CA PRO A 636 18.30 -11.86 -19.11
C PRO A 636 18.93 -11.23 -20.37
N SER A 637 18.74 -9.93 -20.55
CA SER A 637 19.65 -9.10 -21.36
C SER A 637 20.34 -8.09 -20.42
N PRO A 638 21.66 -7.82 -20.61
CA PRO A 638 22.42 -6.92 -19.74
C PRO A 638 21.97 -5.45 -19.87
N PRO A 639 22.16 -4.61 -18.85
CA PRO A 639 21.98 -3.16 -19.00
C PRO A 639 23.06 -2.58 -19.94
N PRO A 640 22.75 -1.61 -20.80
CA PRO A 640 23.75 -1.03 -21.70
C PRO A 640 24.73 -0.12 -20.95
N SER A 641 26.02 -0.25 -21.23
CA SER A 641 27.04 0.76 -20.97
C SER A 641 26.86 1.96 -21.93
N PRO A 642 27.19 3.19 -21.51
CA PRO A 642 26.98 4.39 -22.35
C PRO A 642 27.96 4.40 -23.55
N PRO A 643 27.50 4.76 -24.76
CA PRO A 643 28.38 4.84 -25.94
C PRO A 643 29.25 6.12 -25.93
N PRO A 644 30.45 6.09 -26.54
CA PRO A 644 31.28 7.30 -26.74
C PRO A 644 30.66 8.25 -27.80
N PRO A 645 30.99 9.54 -27.77
CA PRO A 645 30.37 10.55 -28.62
C PRO A 645 30.85 10.47 -30.07
N SER A 646 29.92 10.41 -31.02
CA SER A 646 30.15 10.57 -32.46
C SER A 646 29.18 11.62 -33.05
N PRO A 647 29.50 12.25 -34.20
CA PRO A 647 29.10 13.62 -34.56
C PRO A 647 27.65 13.73 -35.10
N PRO A 648 27.10 14.94 -35.34
CA PRO A 648 25.65 15.18 -35.34
C PRO A 648 24.94 14.58 -36.58
N PRO A 649 23.64 14.19 -36.45
CA PRO A 649 22.93 13.45 -37.47
C PRO A 649 22.22 14.34 -38.50
N SER A 650 22.10 13.83 -39.73
CA SER A 650 21.05 14.18 -40.69
C SER A 650 19.65 13.76 -40.17
N PRO A 651 18.55 14.41 -40.61
CA PRO A 651 17.24 14.31 -39.94
C PRO A 651 16.59 12.91 -40.08
N PRO A 652 15.77 12.47 -39.10
CA PRO A 652 15.15 11.13 -39.11
C PRO A 652 13.80 11.11 -39.85
N PRO A 653 13.36 9.96 -40.41
CA PRO A 653 11.94 9.71 -40.67
C PRO A 653 11.21 9.24 -39.38
N PRO A 654 9.87 9.31 -39.33
CA PRO A 654 9.12 9.18 -38.10
C PRO A 654 8.92 7.72 -37.67
N ASP A 655 9.03 7.53 -36.36
CA ASP A 655 8.39 6.53 -35.52
C ASP A 655 8.81 5.05 -35.49
N VAL A 656 8.77 4.60 -34.22
CA VAL A 656 8.73 3.25 -33.65
C VAL A 656 10.06 2.54 -33.42
N ARG A 657 10.72 2.86 -32.30
CA ARG A 657 11.65 1.94 -31.65
C ARG A 657 10.88 0.96 -30.75
N VAL A 658 10.57 -0.23 -31.27
CA VAL A 658 10.37 -1.42 -30.42
C VAL A 658 11.76 -1.95 -30.11
N THR A 659 12.27 -1.72 -28.89
CA THR A 659 13.49 -2.38 -28.44
C THR A 659 13.11 -3.70 -27.76
N CYS A 660 13.12 -4.80 -28.51
CA CYS A 660 13.20 -6.15 -27.94
C CYS A 660 14.67 -6.49 -27.63
N GLY A 661 14.94 -7.05 -26.45
CA GLY A 661 16.26 -7.51 -26.05
C GLY A 661 16.76 -8.64 -26.97
N ALA A 662 17.93 -8.44 -27.57
CA ALA A 662 18.59 -9.28 -28.58
C ALA A 662 17.88 -9.38 -29.96
N PRO A 663 18.52 -8.92 -31.06
CA PRO A 663 17.98 -8.98 -32.42
C PRO A 663 17.59 -10.38 -32.93
N GLY A 664 18.20 -11.46 -32.41
CA GLY A 664 17.97 -12.83 -32.87
C GLY A 664 16.64 -13.46 -32.44
N GLY A 665 16.19 -13.22 -31.20
CA GLY A 665 14.98 -13.86 -30.67
C GLY A 665 13.68 -13.37 -31.33
N CYS A 666 13.68 -12.14 -31.84
CA CYS A 666 12.55 -11.57 -32.58
C CYS A 666 12.39 -12.19 -33.98
N ILE A 667 13.46 -12.68 -34.63
CA ILE A 667 13.38 -13.33 -35.95
C ILE A 667 12.82 -14.76 -35.83
N ASP A 668 13.28 -15.53 -34.85
CA ASP A 668 12.84 -16.92 -34.67
C ASP A 668 11.34 -17.02 -34.40
N VAL A 669 10.82 -16.14 -33.54
CA VAL A 669 9.40 -16.11 -33.18
C VAL A 669 8.51 -15.66 -34.33
N LEU A 670 8.95 -14.68 -35.13
CA LEU A 670 8.13 -14.02 -36.15
C LEU A 670 8.23 -14.68 -37.53
N VAL A 671 9.34 -15.36 -37.83
CA VAL A 671 9.63 -15.91 -39.17
C VAL A 671 9.83 -17.43 -39.13
N ALA A 672 10.73 -17.95 -38.29
CA ALA A 672 11.07 -19.39 -38.31
C ALA A 672 9.99 -20.27 -37.64
N GLU A 673 9.30 -19.75 -36.62
CA GLU A 673 8.29 -20.47 -35.84
C GLU A 673 6.88 -19.86 -35.98
N ARG A 674 6.59 -19.22 -37.12
CA ARG A 674 5.27 -18.63 -37.39
C ARG A 674 4.22 -19.72 -37.44
N ALA A 675 3.15 -19.57 -36.66
CA ALA A 675 2.00 -20.48 -36.70
C ALA A 675 0.89 -19.89 -37.58
N THR A 676 0.35 -20.73 -38.46
CA THR A 676 -0.79 -20.42 -39.34
C THR A 676 -2.03 -21.25 -39.02
N THR A 677 -1.87 -22.31 -38.23
CA THR A 677 -2.96 -23.17 -37.75
C THR A 677 -2.83 -23.43 -36.25
N PHE A 678 -3.95 -23.76 -35.60
CA PHE A 678 -3.93 -24.10 -34.18
C PHE A 678 -3.14 -25.39 -33.87
N ALA A 679 -3.13 -26.36 -34.79
CA ALA A 679 -2.30 -27.56 -34.69
C ALA A 679 -0.81 -27.23 -34.56
N GLN A 680 -0.31 -26.25 -35.32
CA GLN A 680 1.05 -25.76 -35.21
C GLN A 680 1.32 -25.08 -33.85
N CYS A 681 0.33 -24.36 -33.30
CA CYS A 681 0.41 -23.79 -31.95
C CYS A 681 0.52 -24.90 -30.87
N VAL A 682 -0.25 -25.98 -30.99
CA VAL A 682 -0.20 -27.14 -30.07
C VAL A 682 1.15 -27.85 -30.16
N GLY A 683 1.65 -28.11 -31.37
CA GLY A 683 2.97 -28.72 -31.57
C GLY A 683 4.09 -27.85 -31.01
N TRP A 684 4.00 -26.52 -31.18
CA TRP A 684 4.93 -25.56 -30.58
C TRP A 684 4.90 -25.65 -29.04
N ALA A 685 3.70 -25.60 -28.44
CA ALA A 685 3.55 -25.68 -26.99
C ALA A 685 4.13 -27.00 -26.42
N ARG A 686 3.90 -28.13 -27.08
CA ARG A 686 4.49 -29.43 -26.69
C ARG A 686 6.01 -29.44 -26.76
N ARG A 687 6.61 -28.84 -27.79
CA ARG A 687 8.08 -28.71 -27.90
C ARG A 687 8.65 -27.75 -26.85
N ARG A 688 7.91 -26.70 -26.47
CA ARG A 688 8.30 -25.82 -25.36
C ARG A 688 8.26 -26.55 -24.02
N PHE A 689 7.27 -27.41 -23.78
CA PHE A 689 7.26 -28.28 -22.60
C PHE A 689 8.57 -29.08 -22.52
N GLU A 690 8.93 -29.79 -23.60
CA GLU A 690 10.15 -30.60 -23.62
C GLU A 690 11.39 -29.75 -23.36
N THR A 691 11.45 -28.58 -24.01
CA THR A 691 12.60 -27.69 -23.90
C THR A 691 12.82 -27.24 -22.47
N TYR A 692 11.77 -26.74 -21.80
CA TYR A 692 11.90 -26.10 -20.49
C TYR A 692 11.97 -27.09 -19.33
N PHE A 693 11.19 -28.17 -19.38
CA PHE A 693 10.99 -29.06 -18.24
C PHE A 693 11.72 -30.40 -18.37
N HIS A 694 12.21 -30.75 -19.56
CA HIS A 694 13.03 -31.93 -19.79
C HIS A 694 14.45 -31.57 -20.23
N ASN A 695 14.62 -31.06 -21.46
CA ASN A 695 15.93 -30.91 -22.11
C ASN A 695 16.88 -29.97 -21.37
N ARG A 696 16.39 -28.81 -20.92
CA ARG A 696 17.20 -27.88 -20.12
C ARG A 696 17.63 -28.48 -18.78
N ILE A 697 16.79 -29.31 -18.17
CA ILE A 697 17.13 -30.00 -16.92
C ILE A 697 18.13 -31.13 -17.18
N ALA A 698 17.93 -31.89 -18.26
CA ALA A 698 18.86 -32.94 -18.68
C ALA A 698 20.24 -32.36 -19.02
N GLN A 699 20.30 -31.20 -19.70
CA GLN A 699 21.54 -30.47 -19.94
C GLN A 699 22.18 -30.00 -18.64
N LEU A 700 21.40 -29.46 -17.70
CA LEU A 700 21.91 -29.02 -16.40
C LEU A 700 22.54 -30.18 -15.61
N LEU A 701 21.90 -31.35 -15.60
CA LEU A 701 22.43 -32.56 -14.96
C LEU A 701 23.62 -33.16 -15.71
N PHE A 702 23.73 -32.94 -17.03
CA PHE A 702 24.92 -33.31 -17.80
C PHE A 702 26.12 -32.45 -17.40
N ASN A 703 25.91 -31.14 -17.25
CA ASN A 703 26.94 -30.20 -16.80
C ASN A 703 27.33 -30.41 -15.34
N PHE A 704 26.35 -30.68 -14.47
CA PHE A 704 26.54 -30.91 -13.03
C PHE A 704 25.86 -32.23 -12.63
N PRO A 705 26.58 -33.36 -12.71
CA PRO A 705 26.07 -34.67 -12.31
C PRO A 705 25.51 -34.69 -10.88
N PRO A 706 24.60 -35.61 -10.53
CA PRO A 706 24.02 -35.71 -9.18
C PRO A 706 25.06 -35.87 -8.05
N ASP A 707 26.20 -36.47 -8.36
CA ASP A 707 27.34 -36.71 -7.48
C ASP A 707 28.45 -35.64 -7.63
N ALA A 708 28.20 -34.55 -8.35
CA ALA A 708 29.17 -33.47 -8.54
C ALA A 708 29.63 -32.89 -7.19
N ILE A 709 30.93 -32.64 -7.07
CA ILE A 709 31.58 -32.07 -5.89
C ILE A 709 32.23 -30.75 -6.28
N THR A 710 32.14 -29.76 -5.39
CA THR A 710 32.81 -28.46 -5.55
C THR A 710 34.33 -28.57 -5.33
N SER A 711 35.07 -27.52 -5.67
CA SER A 711 36.52 -27.46 -5.43
C SER A 711 36.92 -27.59 -3.95
N GLN A 712 35.99 -27.35 -3.02
CA GLN A 712 36.19 -27.49 -1.58
C GLN A 712 35.78 -28.87 -1.02
N GLY A 713 35.43 -29.83 -1.86
CA GLY A 713 35.08 -31.19 -1.42
C GLY A 713 33.64 -31.36 -0.92
N VAL A 714 32.80 -30.32 -1.02
CA VAL A 714 31.38 -30.35 -0.63
C VAL A 714 30.51 -30.70 -1.84
N PRO A 715 29.44 -31.52 -1.69
CA PRO A 715 28.50 -31.81 -2.78
C PRO A 715 27.96 -30.53 -3.42
N PHE A 716 27.96 -30.45 -4.76
CA PHE A 716 27.46 -29.30 -5.52
C PHE A 716 25.96 -29.07 -5.28
N TRP A 717 25.19 -30.16 -5.19
CA TRP A 717 23.77 -30.16 -4.86
C TRP A 717 23.53 -30.17 -3.36
N SER A 718 24.11 -29.20 -2.67
CA SER A 718 23.81 -28.87 -1.28
C SER A 718 22.96 -27.61 -1.23
N PRO A 719 22.16 -27.38 -0.17
CA PRO A 719 21.42 -26.15 -0.02
C PRO A 719 22.33 -24.92 -0.21
N PRO A 720 21.86 -23.86 -0.89
CA PRO A 720 20.49 -23.66 -1.41
C PRO A 720 20.16 -24.46 -2.69
N LYS A 721 21.10 -25.15 -3.34
CA LYS A 721 20.90 -25.79 -4.65
C LYS A 721 20.17 -27.14 -4.52
N ARG A 722 18.98 -27.24 -5.11
CA ARG A 722 18.17 -28.47 -5.16
C ARG A 722 18.47 -29.28 -6.42
N LEU A 723 18.69 -30.59 -6.27
CA LEU A 723 18.89 -31.51 -7.40
C LEU A 723 17.61 -31.63 -8.23
N PRO A 724 17.61 -31.21 -9.51
CA PRO A 724 16.41 -31.26 -10.32
C PRO A 724 16.18 -32.64 -10.97
N ARG A 725 14.96 -32.87 -11.47
CA ARG A 725 14.56 -34.05 -12.23
C ARG A 725 13.90 -33.65 -13.55
N PRO A 726 14.36 -34.17 -14.72
CA PRO A 726 13.66 -33.95 -15.99
C PRO A 726 12.25 -34.53 -15.92
N LEU A 727 11.26 -33.80 -16.43
CA LEU A 727 9.87 -34.29 -16.50
C LEU A 727 9.60 -34.95 -17.84
N ALA A 728 9.01 -36.15 -17.81
CA ALA A 728 8.42 -36.75 -19.00
C ALA A 728 7.01 -36.18 -19.20
N PHE A 729 6.68 -35.80 -20.42
CA PHE A 729 5.32 -35.35 -20.74
C PHE A 729 4.34 -36.52 -20.60
N ASP A 730 3.17 -36.23 -20.03
CA ASP A 730 2.10 -37.19 -19.77
C ASP A 730 0.77 -36.55 -20.15
N LEU A 731 0.01 -37.23 -21.00
CA LEU A 731 -1.34 -36.81 -21.42
C LEU A 731 -2.34 -36.94 -20.27
N GLY A 732 -2.12 -37.86 -19.33
CA GLY A 732 -2.98 -38.07 -18.16
C GLY A 732 -2.84 -36.97 -17.11
N ASP A 733 -1.75 -36.20 -17.15
CA ASP A 733 -1.46 -35.19 -16.13
C ASP A 733 -2.18 -33.86 -16.42
N PRO A 734 -3.05 -33.38 -15.51
CA PRO A 734 -3.81 -32.15 -15.72
C PRO A 734 -2.93 -30.91 -15.88
N LEU A 735 -1.80 -30.83 -15.17
CA LEU A 735 -0.91 -29.66 -15.20
C LEU A 735 -0.15 -29.58 -16.52
N HIS A 736 0.28 -30.74 -17.03
CA HIS A 736 0.95 -30.84 -18.33
C HIS A 736 0.01 -30.37 -19.45
N MET A 737 -1.25 -30.81 -19.40
CA MET A 737 -2.29 -30.41 -20.34
C MET A 737 -2.64 -28.93 -20.22
N GLN A 738 -2.76 -28.39 -19.00
CA GLN A 738 -3.02 -26.97 -18.77
C GLN A 738 -1.95 -26.09 -19.40
N PHE A 739 -0.67 -26.43 -19.23
CA PHE A 739 0.44 -25.71 -19.86
C PHE A 739 0.32 -25.68 -21.38
N VAL A 740 0.12 -26.84 -22.01
CA VAL A 740 0.02 -26.93 -23.47
C VAL A 740 -1.18 -26.15 -23.99
N LEU A 741 -2.34 -26.28 -23.34
CA LEU A 741 -3.57 -25.59 -23.70
C LEU A 741 -3.40 -24.07 -23.64
N ALA A 742 -2.90 -23.54 -22.52
CA ALA A 742 -2.71 -22.11 -22.33
C ALA A 742 -1.66 -21.55 -23.29
N ALA A 743 -0.51 -22.23 -23.43
CA ALA A 743 0.56 -21.82 -24.34
C ALA A 743 0.11 -21.81 -25.80
N ALA A 744 -0.64 -22.82 -26.25
CA ALA A 744 -1.16 -22.90 -27.62
C ALA A 744 -2.17 -21.78 -27.90
N ARG A 745 -3.08 -21.50 -26.96
CA ARG A 745 -4.07 -20.41 -27.09
C ARG A 745 -3.41 -19.05 -27.13
N LEU A 746 -2.45 -18.77 -26.25
CA LEU A 746 -1.70 -17.50 -26.27
C LEU A 746 -0.92 -17.33 -27.57
N ARG A 747 -0.30 -18.41 -28.07
CA ARG A 747 0.40 -18.41 -29.37
C ARG A 747 -0.57 -18.15 -30.53
N ALA A 748 -1.78 -18.71 -30.48
CA ALA A 748 -2.82 -18.48 -31.48
C ALA A 748 -3.28 -17.01 -31.50
N HIS A 749 -3.50 -16.41 -30.32
CA HIS A 749 -3.85 -15.00 -30.18
C HIS A 749 -2.76 -14.07 -30.70
N LEU A 750 -1.49 -14.37 -30.43
CA LEU A 750 -0.35 -13.60 -30.94
C LEU A 750 -0.34 -13.48 -32.47
N PHE A 751 -0.80 -14.51 -33.18
CA PHE A 751 -0.86 -14.53 -34.64
C PHE A 751 -2.25 -14.23 -35.21
N GLY A 752 -3.19 -13.76 -34.38
CA GLY A 752 -4.54 -13.40 -34.82
C GLY A 752 -5.38 -14.58 -35.33
N LEU A 753 -5.06 -15.81 -34.91
CA LEU A 753 -5.91 -16.96 -35.20
C LEU A 753 -7.18 -16.84 -34.33
N ALA A 754 -8.34 -17.17 -34.90
CA ALA A 754 -9.62 -17.22 -34.18
C ALA A 754 -10.13 -18.66 -34.08
N PRO A 755 -10.75 -19.05 -32.96
CA PRO A 755 -11.33 -20.38 -32.83
C PRO A 755 -12.53 -20.53 -33.77
N PRO A 756 -12.66 -21.66 -34.49
CA PRO A 756 -13.77 -21.88 -35.43
C PRO A 756 -15.14 -22.04 -34.76
N SER A 757 -15.18 -22.29 -33.44
CA SER A 757 -16.39 -22.28 -32.61
C SER A 757 -16.04 -21.95 -31.14
N PRO A 758 -17.01 -21.57 -30.29
CA PRO A 758 -16.75 -21.29 -28.86
C PRO A 758 -16.15 -22.47 -28.08
N ASP A 759 -16.43 -23.70 -28.51
CA ASP A 759 -15.90 -24.94 -27.91
C ASP A 759 -14.61 -25.44 -28.61
N ALA A 760 -14.24 -24.81 -29.73
CA ALA A 760 -12.99 -25.13 -30.42
C ALA A 760 -11.79 -24.69 -29.58
N TRP A 761 -10.69 -25.41 -29.75
CA TRP A 761 -9.46 -25.34 -28.94
C TRP A 761 -9.64 -25.79 -27.51
N GLY A 762 -10.69 -26.54 -27.21
CA GLY A 762 -10.89 -27.24 -25.94
C GLY A 762 -9.88 -28.36 -25.71
N GLU A 763 -9.87 -28.90 -24.50
CA GLU A 763 -8.93 -29.95 -24.09
C GLU A 763 -9.00 -31.19 -25.01
N SER A 764 -10.20 -31.61 -25.40
CA SER A 764 -10.41 -32.78 -26.28
C SER A 764 -9.73 -32.63 -27.64
N GLU A 765 -9.79 -31.44 -28.25
CA GLU A 765 -9.14 -31.16 -29.54
C GLU A 765 -7.62 -31.13 -29.38
N VAL A 766 -7.11 -30.47 -28.32
CA VAL A 766 -5.67 -30.44 -28.03
C VAL A 766 -5.12 -31.85 -27.80
N ARG A 767 -5.86 -32.71 -27.08
CA ARG A 767 -5.48 -34.13 -26.89
C ARG A 767 -5.37 -34.87 -28.22
N ALA A 768 -6.32 -34.67 -29.14
CA ALA A 768 -6.27 -35.29 -30.46
C ALA A 768 -5.08 -34.78 -31.29
N LEU A 769 -4.81 -33.47 -31.26
CA LEU A 769 -3.69 -32.85 -31.98
C LEU A 769 -2.33 -33.31 -31.43
N LEU A 770 -2.20 -33.53 -30.12
CA LEU A 770 -0.98 -34.06 -29.51
C LEU A 770 -0.66 -35.51 -29.93
N ALA A 771 -1.66 -36.27 -30.39
CA ALA A 771 -1.47 -37.61 -30.92
C ALA A 771 -1.00 -37.63 -32.40
N THR A 772 -0.86 -36.46 -33.03
CA THR A 772 -0.42 -36.35 -34.43
C THR A 772 1.11 -36.23 -34.53
N PRO A 773 1.71 -36.58 -35.69
CA PRO A 773 3.15 -36.41 -35.92
C PRO A 773 3.65 -34.96 -35.76
N ASP A 774 2.78 -33.96 -35.95
CA ASP A 774 3.13 -32.53 -35.83
C ASP A 774 3.50 -32.12 -34.40
N ALA A 775 3.09 -32.91 -33.41
CA ALA A 775 3.44 -32.76 -32.00
C ALA A 775 4.64 -33.64 -31.57
N ALA A 776 5.25 -34.38 -32.50
CA ALA A 776 6.42 -35.20 -32.21
C ALA A 776 7.59 -34.36 -31.70
N VAL A 777 8.34 -34.93 -30.76
CA VAL A 777 9.44 -34.27 -30.08
C VAL A 777 10.74 -35.02 -30.39
N PRO A 778 11.78 -34.34 -30.92
CA PRO A 778 13.08 -34.96 -31.16
C PRO A 778 13.73 -35.46 -29.86
N PRO A 779 14.52 -36.55 -29.90
CA PRO A 779 15.26 -37.01 -28.73
C PRO A 779 16.30 -35.98 -28.29
N PHE A 780 16.47 -35.82 -26.97
CA PHE A 780 17.47 -34.93 -26.41
C PHE A 780 18.89 -35.43 -26.66
N THR A 781 19.78 -34.54 -27.08
CA THR A 781 21.23 -34.78 -27.17
C THR A 781 21.95 -33.65 -26.43
N PRO A 782 22.81 -33.94 -25.42
CA PRO A 782 23.49 -32.91 -24.65
C PRO A 782 24.53 -32.18 -25.51
N ALA A 783 24.56 -30.85 -25.39
CA ALA A 783 25.61 -30.01 -25.97
C ALA A 783 26.87 -30.09 -25.10
N MET A 784 28.01 -30.39 -25.72
CA MET A 784 29.30 -30.58 -25.03
C MET A 784 29.95 -29.27 -24.57
N ASP A 785 29.56 -28.14 -25.16
CA ASP A 785 30.16 -26.80 -25.01
C ASP A 785 29.21 -25.79 -24.36
N ALA A 786 28.04 -26.21 -23.90
CA ALA A 786 27.07 -25.33 -23.25
C ALA A 786 27.59 -24.84 -21.89
N SER A 787 27.85 -23.54 -21.75
CA SER A 787 28.20 -22.91 -20.48
C SER A 787 26.96 -22.54 -19.67
N ILE A 788 26.92 -22.94 -18.39
CA ILE A 788 25.88 -22.54 -17.43
C ILE A 788 26.54 -21.63 -16.40
N GLU A 789 26.00 -20.42 -16.24
CA GLU A 789 26.51 -19.41 -15.29
C GLU A 789 26.57 -19.97 -13.86
N THR A 790 27.70 -19.75 -13.20
CA THR A 790 27.93 -20.01 -11.76
C THR A 790 28.39 -18.70 -11.10
N ASP A 791 28.57 -18.65 -9.78
CA ASP A 791 28.76 -17.39 -9.04
C ASP A 791 30.01 -16.54 -9.41
N ASN A 792 30.87 -16.99 -10.33
CA ASN A 792 32.05 -16.26 -10.81
C ASN A 792 31.71 -15.22 -11.91
N LYS A 793 31.11 -14.09 -11.50
CA LYS A 793 30.65 -13.01 -12.39
C LYS A 793 31.68 -12.45 -13.39
N GLU A 794 32.97 -12.38 -13.04
CA GLU A 794 33.98 -11.69 -13.86
C GLU A 794 34.42 -12.48 -15.11
N GLU A 795 34.45 -13.82 -15.04
CA GLU A 795 34.92 -14.67 -16.13
C GLU A 795 33.84 -14.85 -17.21
N ASP A 796 32.57 -14.83 -16.78
CA ASP A 796 31.38 -14.94 -17.63
C ASP A 796 31.08 -13.66 -18.40
N GLU A 797 31.28 -12.47 -17.81
CA GLU A 797 31.12 -11.19 -18.54
C GLU A 797 32.15 -11.06 -19.68
N ARG A 798 33.39 -11.53 -19.46
CA ARG A 798 34.44 -11.56 -20.49
C ARG A 798 34.08 -12.48 -21.67
N ARG A 799 33.43 -13.61 -21.42
CA ARG A 799 32.99 -14.55 -22.48
C ARG A 799 31.74 -14.06 -23.21
N LYS A 800 30.77 -13.48 -22.51
CA LYS A 800 29.56 -12.87 -23.12
C LYS A 800 29.92 -11.72 -24.06
N ALA A 801 30.87 -10.87 -23.66
CA ALA A 801 31.37 -9.78 -24.51
C ALA A 801 31.99 -10.30 -25.81
N LYS A 802 32.65 -11.47 -25.76
CA LYS A 802 33.25 -12.12 -26.93
C LYS A 802 32.20 -12.72 -27.88
N ALA A 803 31.20 -13.41 -27.34
CA ALA A 803 30.11 -14.00 -28.15
C ALA A 803 29.19 -12.93 -28.79
N ALA A 804 28.95 -11.82 -28.10
CA ALA A 804 28.18 -10.70 -28.63
C ALA A 804 28.92 -9.94 -29.76
N ALA A 805 30.26 -9.93 -29.73
CA ALA A 805 31.08 -9.30 -30.77
C ALA A 805 31.14 -10.11 -32.08
N GLU A 806 30.85 -11.42 -32.04
CA GLU A 806 30.91 -12.32 -33.20
C GLU A 806 29.54 -12.51 -33.92
N ALA A 807 28.43 -12.08 -33.30
CA ALA A 807 27.09 -12.17 -33.88
C ALA A 807 26.70 -10.89 -34.63
N ILE A 808 26.92 -10.83 -35.94
CA ILE A 808 26.41 -9.75 -36.80
C ILE A 808 24.92 -10.05 -37.12
N PRO A 809 23.95 -9.22 -36.69
CA PRO A 809 22.55 -9.41 -37.07
C PRO A 809 22.36 -9.08 -38.55
N ASP A 810 21.64 -9.93 -39.28
CA ASP A 810 21.24 -9.68 -40.66
C ASP A 810 20.12 -8.61 -40.67
N GLU A 811 20.51 -7.32 -40.68
CA GLU A 811 19.61 -6.16 -40.60
C GLU A 811 18.51 -6.18 -41.68
N GLN A 812 18.78 -6.79 -42.84
CA GLN A 812 17.80 -6.93 -43.91
C GLN A 812 16.67 -7.91 -43.57
N LYS A 813 16.97 -9.03 -42.88
CA LYS A 813 15.94 -9.96 -42.39
C LYS A 813 15.08 -9.35 -41.30
N ILE A 814 15.68 -8.56 -40.39
CA ILE A 814 14.95 -7.85 -39.33
C ILE A 814 14.01 -6.82 -39.94
N ALA A 815 14.47 -6.03 -40.91
CA ALA A 815 13.66 -5.05 -41.60
C ALA A 815 12.50 -5.69 -42.38
N ALA A 816 12.74 -6.81 -43.08
CA ALA A 816 11.69 -7.54 -43.81
C ALA A 816 10.63 -8.14 -42.88
N ALA A 817 11.04 -8.80 -41.79
CA ALA A 817 10.12 -9.36 -40.79
C ALA A 817 9.29 -8.27 -40.08
N THR A 818 9.91 -7.11 -39.81
CA THR A 818 9.25 -5.96 -39.20
C THR A 818 8.22 -5.33 -40.15
N ALA A 819 8.51 -5.27 -41.45
CA ALA A 819 7.59 -4.78 -42.47
C ALA A 819 6.37 -5.71 -42.67
N GLU A 820 6.58 -7.03 -42.69
CA GLU A 820 5.46 -8.01 -42.71
C GLU A 820 4.58 -7.90 -41.46
N LEU A 821 5.19 -7.71 -40.28
CA LEU A 821 4.45 -7.53 -39.02
C LEU A 821 3.66 -6.21 -39.00
N ALA A 822 4.23 -5.14 -39.53
CA ALA A 822 3.56 -3.85 -39.67
C ALA A 822 2.36 -3.91 -40.62
N ALA A 823 2.45 -4.73 -41.68
CA ALA A 823 1.34 -4.98 -42.61
C ALA A 823 0.24 -5.89 -42.02
N ALA A 824 0.59 -6.77 -41.07
CA ALA A 824 -0.33 -7.66 -40.36
C ALA A 824 -1.02 -7.02 -39.13
N ARG A 825 -0.92 -5.69 -38.93
CA ARG A 825 -1.42 -4.93 -37.77
C ARG A 825 -2.97 -4.85 -37.63
N GLY A 826 -3.66 -5.97 -37.74
CA GLY A 826 -4.93 -6.19 -37.06
C GLY A 826 -4.65 -6.88 -35.72
N SER A 827 -4.63 -6.11 -34.63
CA SER A 827 -4.53 -6.54 -33.22
C SER A 827 -3.29 -7.37 -32.81
N LEU A 828 -2.22 -6.69 -32.38
CA LEU A 828 -1.35 -7.27 -31.34
C LEU A 828 -2.18 -7.37 -30.04
N PRO A 829 -2.08 -8.47 -29.25
CA PRO A 829 -2.85 -8.62 -28.03
C PRO A 829 -2.62 -7.48 -27.04
N ALA A 830 -3.65 -7.14 -26.27
CA ALA A 830 -3.53 -6.23 -25.13
C ALA A 830 -2.41 -6.70 -24.19
N GLY A 831 -1.74 -5.75 -23.51
CA GLY A 831 -0.67 -6.05 -22.56
C GLY A 831 -1.07 -7.05 -21.46
N PHE A 832 -0.09 -7.57 -20.73
CA PHE A 832 -0.30 -8.53 -19.64
C PHE A 832 -1.40 -8.06 -18.67
N LYS A 833 -2.43 -8.90 -18.47
CA LYS A 833 -3.56 -8.65 -17.58
C LYS A 833 -3.74 -9.82 -16.62
N VAL A 834 -3.65 -9.52 -15.33
CA VAL A 834 -3.75 -10.47 -14.23
C VAL A 834 -5.21 -10.73 -13.83
N ASP A 835 -6.04 -9.69 -13.86
CA ASP A 835 -7.40 -9.68 -13.31
C ASP A 835 -8.47 -10.14 -14.34
N ASP A 836 -8.05 -10.81 -15.42
CA ASP A 836 -8.92 -11.40 -16.44
C ASP A 836 -8.58 -12.88 -16.61
N ASP A 837 -9.41 -13.74 -16.03
CA ASP A 837 -9.20 -15.19 -16.02
C ASP A 837 -9.53 -15.84 -17.39
N THR A 838 -10.07 -15.10 -18.35
CA THR A 838 -10.44 -15.61 -19.69
C THR A 838 -9.33 -15.50 -20.72
N ASN A 839 -8.27 -14.75 -20.43
CA ASN A 839 -7.17 -14.50 -21.36
C ASN A 839 -6.04 -15.55 -21.31
N PHE A 840 -6.13 -16.55 -20.42
CA PHE A 840 -5.16 -17.63 -20.22
C PHE A 840 -3.76 -17.21 -19.74
N HIS A 841 -3.52 -15.93 -19.43
CA HIS A 841 -2.22 -15.48 -18.91
C HIS A 841 -1.88 -16.19 -17.59
N MET A 842 -2.81 -16.17 -16.64
CA MET A 842 -2.58 -16.78 -15.34
C MET A 842 -2.56 -18.31 -15.40
N ASP A 843 -3.33 -18.94 -16.30
CA ASP A 843 -3.26 -20.39 -16.53
C ASP A 843 -1.89 -20.82 -17.04
N PHE A 844 -1.30 -20.05 -17.95
CA PHE A 844 0.05 -20.28 -18.42
C PHE A 844 1.09 -20.09 -17.31
N ILE A 845 1.03 -18.97 -16.57
CA ILE A 845 2.00 -18.65 -15.52
C ILE A 845 1.94 -19.67 -14.38
N SER A 846 0.73 -20.03 -13.92
CA SER A 846 0.57 -21.04 -12.86
C SER A 846 1.09 -22.40 -13.31
N ALA A 847 0.73 -22.84 -14.53
CA ALA A 847 1.18 -24.12 -15.04
C ALA A 847 2.69 -24.16 -15.25
N PHE A 848 3.28 -23.12 -15.84
CA PHE A 848 4.73 -23.02 -16.04
C PHE A 848 5.48 -23.03 -14.69
N GLY A 849 5.03 -22.22 -13.73
CA GLY A 849 5.63 -22.14 -12.40
C GLY A 849 5.57 -23.48 -11.64
N ASN A 850 4.43 -24.17 -11.65
CA ASN A 850 4.27 -25.46 -10.97
C ASN A 850 5.03 -26.60 -11.67
N LEU A 851 5.11 -26.61 -13.00
CA LEU A 851 5.95 -27.58 -13.73
C LEU A 851 7.43 -27.40 -13.37
N ARG A 852 7.89 -26.15 -13.26
CA ARG A 852 9.23 -25.85 -12.76
C ARG A 852 9.38 -26.23 -11.29
N ALA A 853 8.35 -26.05 -10.47
CA ALA A 853 8.36 -26.50 -9.07
C ALA A 853 8.58 -28.01 -8.97
N ARG A 854 7.86 -28.81 -9.78
CA ARG A 854 8.07 -30.27 -9.88
C ARG A 854 9.49 -30.66 -10.28
N ASN A 855 10.12 -29.93 -11.21
CA ASN A 855 11.52 -30.19 -11.55
C ASN A 855 12.43 -30.17 -10.32
N TYR A 856 12.19 -29.27 -9.37
CA TYR A 856 13.04 -29.05 -8.20
C TYR A 856 12.42 -29.59 -6.89
N ALA A 857 11.40 -30.45 -7.00
CA ALA A 857 10.65 -30.99 -5.86
C ALA A 857 10.14 -29.92 -4.89
N ILE A 858 9.71 -28.78 -5.43
CA ILE A 858 9.11 -27.67 -4.71
C ILE A 858 7.59 -27.84 -4.70
N ASP A 859 6.94 -27.48 -3.59
CA ASP A 859 5.48 -27.53 -3.47
C ASP A 859 4.79 -26.64 -4.52
N GLU A 860 3.76 -27.21 -5.15
CA GLU A 860 2.91 -26.49 -6.11
C GLU A 860 2.01 -25.48 -5.41
N ILE A 861 1.68 -24.41 -6.12
CA ILE A 861 0.75 -23.38 -5.65
C ILE A 861 -0.51 -23.37 -6.53
N ASP A 862 -1.65 -22.99 -5.94
CA ASP A 862 -2.87 -22.80 -6.73
C ASP A 862 -2.80 -21.56 -7.65
N LYS A 863 -3.73 -21.46 -8.60
CA LYS A 863 -3.80 -20.33 -9.56
C LYS A 863 -3.94 -18.98 -8.85
N PHE A 864 -4.66 -18.93 -7.73
CA PHE A 864 -4.87 -17.70 -6.96
C PHE A 864 -3.56 -17.22 -6.30
N GLN A 865 -2.82 -18.11 -5.66
CA GLN A 865 -1.49 -17.85 -5.11
C GLN A 865 -0.51 -17.42 -6.20
N ALA A 866 -0.58 -18.03 -7.40
CA ALA A 866 0.19 -17.60 -8.55
C ALA A 866 -0.22 -16.18 -9.01
N LYS A 867 -1.53 -15.86 -9.02
CA LYS A 867 -2.09 -14.53 -9.37
C LYS A 867 -1.58 -13.45 -8.42
N LEU A 868 -1.57 -13.73 -7.11
CA LEU A 868 -1.04 -12.81 -6.09
C LEU A 868 0.43 -12.48 -6.33
N LYS A 869 1.26 -13.50 -6.60
CA LYS A 869 2.70 -13.38 -6.78
C LYS A 869 3.06 -12.73 -8.11
N ALA A 870 2.57 -13.27 -9.23
CA ALA A 870 2.89 -12.80 -10.58
C ALA A 870 2.33 -11.41 -10.86
N GLY A 871 1.13 -11.11 -10.35
CA GLY A 871 0.50 -9.81 -10.52
C GLY A 871 0.96 -8.74 -9.55
N ARG A 872 1.92 -9.06 -8.65
CA ARG A 872 2.40 -8.15 -7.59
C ARG A 872 1.23 -7.50 -6.85
N ILE A 873 0.25 -8.33 -6.51
CA ILE A 873 -1.01 -7.85 -5.95
C ILE A 873 -0.75 -7.27 -4.56
N ILE A 874 -0.89 -5.96 -4.42
CA ILE A 874 -0.84 -5.30 -3.12
C ILE A 874 -2.10 -5.67 -2.32
N PRO A 875 -1.97 -6.35 -1.17
CA PRO A 875 -3.10 -6.66 -0.29
C PRO A 875 -3.75 -5.38 0.23
N ALA A 876 -5.08 -5.32 0.26
CA ALA A 876 -5.79 -4.10 0.66
C ALA A 876 -7.21 -4.38 1.17
N ILE A 877 -7.62 -3.66 2.21
CA ILE A 877 -8.92 -3.78 2.89
C ILE A 877 -9.49 -2.38 3.20
N ALA A 878 -10.83 -2.27 3.23
CA ALA A 878 -11.52 -1.00 3.48
C ALA A 878 -11.27 -0.44 4.89
N THR A 879 -11.10 -1.32 5.89
CA THR A 879 -10.91 -0.95 7.30
C THR A 879 -9.64 -0.12 7.53
N ALA A 880 -8.48 -0.60 7.06
CA ALA A 880 -7.21 0.14 7.15
C ALA A 880 -7.25 1.45 6.34
N THR A 881 -7.91 1.43 5.18
CA THR A 881 -8.07 2.61 4.32
C THR A 881 -8.88 3.72 5.01
N ALA A 882 -10.00 3.35 5.65
CA ALA A 882 -10.84 4.28 6.41
C ALA A 882 -10.08 4.88 7.60
N MET A 883 -9.32 4.05 8.31
CA MET A 883 -8.52 4.52 9.45
C MET A 883 -7.43 5.51 9.02
N ALA A 884 -6.63 5.16 8.01
CA ALA A 884 -5.59 6.04 7.48
C ALA A 884 -6.17 7.39 7.04
N THR A 885 -7.28 7.36 6.32
CA THR A 885 -7.98 8.57 5.86
C THR A 885 -8.43 9.45 7.02
N GLY A 886 -9.03 8.86 8.04
CA GLY A 886 -9.49 9.61 9.20
C GLY A 886 -8.34 10.36 9.90
N PHE A 887 -7.17 9.73 10.06
CA PHE A 887 -5.98 10.40 10.61
C PHE A 887 -5.47 11.54 9.73
N VAL A 888 -5.44 11.37 8.40
CA VAL A 888 -5.07 12.45 7.49
C VAL A 888 -6.06 13.63 7.58
N LEU A 889 -7.36 13.37 7.71
CA LEU A 889 -8.36 14.44 7.86
C LEU A 889 -8.24 15.18 9.20
N LEU A 890 -7.73 14.53 10.26
CA LEU A 890 -7.37 15.23 11.50
C LEU A 890 -6.17 16.16 11.28
N GLU A 891 -5.16 15.75 10.50
CA GLU A 891 -4.05 16.63 10.13
C GLU A 891 -4.49 17.79 9.22
N LEU A 892 -5.52 17.59 8.38
CA LEU A 892 -6.16 18.67 7.64
C LEU A 892 -6.82 19.69 8.58
N TYR A 893 -7.52 19.24 9.64
CA TYR A 893 -8.04 20.17 10.65
C TYR A 893 -6.93 21.00 11.29
N LYS A 894 -5.82 20.37 11.65
CA LYS A 894 -4.66 21.03 12.25
C LYS A 894 -4.03 22.03 11.28
N GLU A 895 -4.02 21.74 9.99
CA GLU A 895 -3.53 22.65 8.96
C GLU A 895 -4.40 23.90 8.85
N VAL A 896 -5.72 23.73 8.74
CA VAL A 896 -6.66 24.86 8.67
C VAL A 896 -6.67 25.69 9.97
N ALA A 897 -6.46 25.03 11.11
CA ALA A 897 -6.34 25.68 12.41
C ALA A 897 -4.97 26.33 12.65
N GLY A 898 -3.98 26.14 11.76
CA GLY A 898 -2.64 26.70 11.93
C GLY A 898 -1.85 26.12 13.12
N LYS A 899 -2.07 24.84 13.46
CA LYS A 899 -1.45 24.22 14.64
C LYS A 899 0.08 24.10 14.52
N PRO A 900 0.83 24.29 15.63
CA PRO A 900 2.29 24.14 15.68
C PRO A 900 2.75 22.69 15.49
N LEU A 901 4.06 22.47 15.32
CA LEU A 901 4.61 21.19 14.86
C LEU A 901 4.48 20.09 15.92
N ASP A 902 4.65 20.43 17.19
CA ASP A 902 4.47 19.59 18.38
C ASP A 902 3.04 19.03 18.52
N ARG A 903 2.09 19.54 17.73
CA ARG A 903 0.69 19.09 17.67
C ARG A 903 0.38 18.21 16.45
N ARG A 904 1.33 18.06 15.53
CA ARG A 904 1.22 17.22 14.34
C ARG A 904 1.64 15.79 14.65
N ARG A 905 1.05 14.82 13.95
CA ARG A 905 1.40 13.40 14.11
C ARG A 905 1.54 12.73 12.75
N ASN A 906 2.66 12.04 12.56
CA ASN A 906 2.76 10.93 11.61
C ASN A 906 2.25 9.66 12.29
N LEU A 907 1.66 8.76 11.51
CA LEU A 907 1.11 7.50 12.01
C LEU A 907 1.82 6.33 11.34
N PHE A 908 2.09 5.30 12.13
CA PHE A 908 2.16 3.92 11.68
C PHE A 908 1.17 3.09 12.47
N ALA A 909 0.40 2.25 11.77
CA ALA A 909 -0.60 1.43 12.41
C ALA A 909 -0.69 0.03 11.82
N ASN A 910 -1.08 -0.93 12.65
CA ASN A 910 -1.43 -2.28 12.22
C ASN A 910 -2.67 -2.79 12.96
N LEU A 911 -3.77 -2.94 12.22
CA LEU A 911 -5.03 -3.46 12.76
C LEU A 911 -5.00 -4.98 13.04
N ALA A 912 -3.96 -5.70 12.64
CA ALA A 912 -3.85 -7.15 12.87
C ALA A 912 -3.41 -7.53 14.29
N LEU A 913 -2.74 -6.63 15.00
CA LEU A 913 -2.03 -6.92 16.25
C LEU A 913 -2.94 -6.76 17.50
N PRO A 914 -2.47 -7.11 18.71
CA PRO A 914 -3.22 -6.95 19.95
C PRO A 914 -3.48 -5.48 20.25
N GLY A 915 -4.75 -5.08 20.24
CA GLY A 915 -5.08 -3.66 20.07
C GLY A 915 -4.72 -3.18 18.65
N PRO A 916 -5.37 -2.17 18.08
CA PRO A 916 -4.75 -1.51 16.93
C PRO A 916 -3.38 -1.01 17.38
N LEU A 917 -2.29 -1.62 16.91
CA LEU A 917 -0.94 -1.14 17.23
C LEU A 917 -0.81 0.21 16.55
N LEU A 918 -0.72 1.28 17.33
CA LEU A 918 -0.54 2.65 16.83
C LEU A 918 0.80 3.18 17.33
N SER A 919 1.59 3.70 16.40
CA SER A 919 2.77 4.49 16.70
C SER A 919 2.57 5.87 16.08
N LEU A 920 2.46 6.87 16.95
CA LEU A 920 2.34 8.26 16.56
C LEU A 920 3.66 8.95 16.85
N SER A 921 4.17 9.72 15.90
CA SER A 921 5.41 10.48 16.07
C SER A 921 5.25 11.92 15.58
N GLU A 922 5.94 12.85 16.22
CA GLU A 922 6.06 14.21 15.67
C GLU A 922 6.78 14.15 14.31
N PRO A 923 6.30 14.87 13.29
CA PRO A 923 6.99 14.94 12.01
C PRO A 923 8.37 15.57 12.19
N MET A 924 9.37 15.01 11.50
CA MET A 924 10.73 15.53 11.57
C MET A 924 10.78 16.95 11.00
N ALA A 925 11.39 17.86 11.77
CA ALA A 925 11.60 19.24 11.35
C ALA A 925 12.53 19.31 10.14
N CYS A 926 12.33 20.29 9.25
CA CYS A 926 13.19 20.43 8.07
C CYS A 926 14.66 20.64 8.47
N ALA A 927 15.56 19.85 7.88
CA ALA A 927 16.99 20.02 8.07
C ALA A 927 17.44 21.41 7.58
N LYS A 928 18.13 22.16 8.44
CA LYS A 928 18.77 23.43 8.11
C LYS A 928 20.23 23.20 7.77
N ILE A 929 20.68 23.70 6.63
CA ILE A 929 22.07 23.61 6.23
C ILE A 929 22.86 24.65 7.01
N LYS A 930 23.86 24.19 7.77
CA LYS A 930 24.80 25.03 8.52
C LYS A 930 26.09 25.18 7.72
N SER A 931 26.65 26.39 7.72
CA SER A 931 27.95 26.67 7.11
C SER A 931 29.04 25.79 7.74
N GLY A 932 29.88 25.15 6.93
CA GLY A 932 31.03 24.35 7.40
C GLY A 932 30.74 22.89 7.81
N GLN A 933 29.56 22.33 7.53
CA GLN A 933 29.31 20.89 7.67
C GLN A 933 29.06 20.24 6.31
N ARG A 934 29.86 19.23 5.94
CA ARG A 934 29.50 18.28 4.88
C ARG A 934 29.46 16.86 5.44
N TRP A 935 28.39 16.16 5.11
CA TRP A 935 28.32 14.70 5.22
C TRP A 935 28.80 14.11 3.89
N ASP A 936 29.89 13.36 3.92
CA ASP A 936 30.39 12.50 2.86
C ASP A 936 30.92 11.21 3.52
N PRO A 937 30.34 10.02 3.24
CA PRO A 937 30.82 8.77 3.83
C PRO A 937 32.20 8.34 3.34
N ASP A 938 32.70 8.85 2.21
CA ASP A 938 33.83 8.25 1.48
C ASP A 938 34.99 9.20 1.16
N MET A 939 34.90 10.51 1.38
CA MET A 939 35.99 11.44 1.04
C MET A 939 36.39 12.43 2.15
N TYR A 940 37.62 12.27 2.64
CA TYR A 940 38.35 13.20 3.49
C TYR A 940 38.69 14.50 2.74
N MET A 941 37.81 15.51 2.76
CA MET A 941 38.18 16.91 2.47
C MET A 941 37.29 17.89 3.24
N ASP A 942 37.90 18.77 4.04
CA ASP A 942 37.26 19.95 4.62
C ASP A 942 36.93 20.97 3.52
N VAL A 943 35.67 21.36 3.41
CA VAL A 943 35.23 22.42 2.49
C VAL A 943 34.39 23.43 3.26
N ASP A 944 34.84 24.69 3.31
CA ASP A 944 34.10 25.83 3.85
C ASP A 944 32.92 26.21 2.93
N GLU A 945 31.90 25.35 2.85
CA GLU A 945 30.64 25.67 2.18
C GLU A 945 29.77 26.53 3.13
N VAL A 946 29.44 27.76 2.73
CA VAL A 946 28.54 28.67 3.47
C VAL A 946 27.13 28.51 2.92
N ALA A 947 26.20 28.15 3.78
CA ALA A 947 24.77 28.10 3.48
C ALA A 947 24.26 29.54 3.26
N TYR A 948 23.65 29.85 2.12
CA TYR A 948 23.07 31.16 1.85
C TYR A 948 21.57 31.07 1.49
N PRO A 949 20.68 31.74 2.25
CA PRO A 949 20.96 32.38 3.54
C PRO A 949 21.42 31.38 4.62
N GLU A 950 22.02 31.87 5.70
CA GLU A 950 22.45 31.01 6.81
C GLU A 950 21.24 30.27 7.40
N GLY A 951 21.35 28.94 7.53
CA GLY A 951 20.25 28.11 8.00
C GLY A 951 19.15 27.87 6.96
N HIS A 952 19.41 28.08 5.66
CA HIS A 952 18.46 27.70 4.61
C HIS A 952 18.17 26.19 4.63
N SER A 953 16.97 25.86 4.20
CA SER A 953 16.42 24.51 4.09
C SER A 953 16.09 24.18 2.63
N LEU A 954 15.65 22.93 2.38
CA LEU A 954 15.18 22.51 1.05
C LEU A 954 13.98 23.33 0.53
N TRP A 955 13.25 24.00 1.41
CA TRP A 955 12.06 24.79 1.08
C TRP A 955 12.38 26.22 0.64
N ASP A 956 13.58 26.72 0.97
CA ASP A 956 13.93 28.12 0.72
C ASP A 956 14.34 28.32 -0.74
N GLN A 957 13.68 29.28 -1.40
CA GLN A 957 13.93 29.65 -2.78
C GLN A 957 14.22 31.14 -2.88
N ILE A 958 15.14 31.55 -3.77
CA ILE A 958 15.40 32.96 -4.07
C ILE A 958 14.62 33.33 -5.34
N PRO A 959 13.47 34.04 -5.23
CA PRO A 959 12.75 34.48 -6.40
C PRO A 959 13.53 35.58 -7.11
N VAL A 960 13.82 35.39 -8.40
CA VAL A 960 14.50 36.38 -9.25
C VAL A 960 13.48 37.03 -10.18
N PRO A 961 13.04 38.28 -9.92
CA PRO A 961 12.04 38.95 -10.73
C PRO A 961 12.52 39.14 -12.17
N GLY A 962 11.72 38.76 -13.17
CA GLY A 962 12.07 38.94 -14.58
C GLY A 962 13.17 38.01 -15.10
N ALA A 963 13.58 36.98 -14.34
CA ALA A 963 14.66 36.07 -14.69
C ALA A 963 14.56 35.47 -16.09
N ALA A 964 13.35 35.13 -16.55
CA ALA A 964 13.12 34.54 -17.88
C ALA A 964 13.47 35.48 -19.04
N SER A 965 13.57 36.78 -18.79
CA SER A 965 13.97 37.80 -19.76
C SER A 965 15.38 38.35 -19.51
N MET A 966 16.06 37.90 -18.45
CA MET A 966 17.40 38.36 -18.10
C MET A 966 18.47 37.66 -18.96
N THR A 967 19.48 38.42 -19.36
CA THR A 967 20.74 37.83 -19.84
C THR A 967 21.49 37.19 -18.65
N LEU A 968 22.41 36.25 -18.93
CA LEU A 968 23.25 35.67 -17.89
C LEU A 968 24.05 36.75 -17.12
N GLU A 969 24.49 37.81 -17.81
CA GLU A 969 25.19 38.94 -17.21
C GLU A 969 24.28 39.77 -16.30
N ALA A 970 23.02 40.01 -16.72
CA ALA A 970 22.02 40.66 -15.87
C ALA A 970 21.70 39.81 -14.63
N LEU A 971 21.61 38.49 -14.78
CA LEU A 971 21.39 37.56 -13.66
C LEU A 971 22.58 37.58 -12.68
N ARG A 972 23.82 37.55 -13.19
CA ARG A 972 25.04 37.69 -12.37
C ARG A 972 25.03 39.02 -11.61
N SER A 973 24.81 40.13 -12.33
CA SER A 973 24.72 41.46 -11.72
C SER A 973 23.62 41.52 -10.67
N TRP A 974 22.48 40.86 -10.90
CA TRP A 974 21.38 40.84 -9.95
C TRP A 974 21.78 40.16 -8.63
N PHE A 975 22.37 38.96 -8.67
CA PHE A 975 22.85 38.26 -7.47
C PHE A 975 23.96 39.03 -6.75
N THR A 976 24.88 39.65 -7.49
CA THR A 976 25.93 40.48 -6.88
C THR A 976 25.36 41.74 -6.23
N THR A 977 24.40 42.40 -6.88
CA THR A 977 23.82 43.66 -6.37
C THR A 977 22.86 43.44 -5.20
N HIS A 978 22.02 42.40 -5.25
CA HIS A 978 20.94 42.19 -4.27
C HIS A 978 21.33 41.24 -3.14
N HIS A 979 22.22 40.29 -3.41
CA HIS A 979 22.60 39.23 -2.46
C HIS A 979 24.08 39.21 -2.11
N GLN A 980 24.90 40.07 -2.75
CA GLN A 980 26.36 40.07 -2.62
C GLN A 980 26.98 38.70 -2.97
N LEU A 981 26.31 37.95 -3.86
CA LEU A 981 26.75 36.65 -4.33
C LEU A 981 27.38 36.74 -5.71
N VAL A 982 28.42 35.92 -5.94
CA VAL A 982 29.02 35.71 -7.25
C VAL A 982 28.55 34.36 -7.78
N LEU A 983 27.79 34.36 -8.87
CA LEU A 983 27.32 33.14 -9.52
C LEU A 983 28.48 32.44 -10.26
N THR A 984 28.98 31.32 -9.72
CA THR A 984 30.13 30.56 -10.27
C THR A 984 29.74 29.38 -11.15
N GLU A 985 28.55 28.85 -10.95
CA GLU A 985 28.00 27.73 -11.70
C GLU A 985 26.49 27.94 -11.83
N LEU A 986 25.95 27.73 -13.03
CA LEU A 986 24.52 27.73 -13.28
C LEU A 986 24.18 26.43 -14.00
N THR A 987 23.41 25.57 -13.33
CA THR A 987 22.85 24.38 -13.96
C THR A 987 21.46 24.71 -14.46
N LEU A 988 21.28 24.67 -15.78
CA LEU A 988 19.96 24.76 -16.41
C LEU A 988 19.37 23.35 -16.49
N MET A 989 18.23 23.12 -15.85
CA MET A 989 17.48 21.86 -15.90
C MET A 989 16.38 21.97 -16.95
N HIS A 990 16.24 20.98 -17.85
CA HIS A 990 15.24 20.98 -18.92
C HIS A 990 14.38 19.72 -18.84
N GLY A 991 13.32 19.73 -18.03
CA GLY A 991 12.47 18.56 -17.81
C GLY A 991 13.17 17.44 -17.02
N ALA A 992 12.38 16.50 -16.50
CA ALA A 992 12.79 15.49 -15.53
C ALA A 992 13.93 14.53 -16.00
N HIS A 993 14.29 14.54 -17.29
CA HIS A 993 15.30 13.64 -17.86
C HIS A 993 16.33 14.30 -18.82
N ALA A 994 16.43 15.62 -18.94
CA ALA A 994 17.50 16.19 -19.78
C ALA A 994 18.85 16.28 -19.04
N ARG A 995 19.90 15.87 -19.76
CA ARG A 995 21.30 16.03 -19.35
C ARG A 995 21.57 17.45 -18.83
N ALA A 996 21.90 17.56 -17.54
CA ALA A 996 22.45 18.78 -16.97
C ALA A 996 23.72 19.16 -17.76
N ARG A 997 23.72 20.35 -18.37
CA ARG A 997 24.94 20.92 -18.94
C ARG A 997 25.45 21.96 -17.97
N ALA A 998 26.39 21.57 -17.10
CA ALA A 998 27.14 22.51 -16.30
C ALA A 998 27.90 23.45 -17.24
N LEU A 999 27.58 24.74 -17.21
CA LEU A 999 28.35 25.75 -17.91
C LEU A 999 29.41 26.27 -16.93
N PRO A 1000 30.71 25.92 -17.08
CA PRO A 1000 31.74 26.53 -16.26
C PRO A 1000 31.79 28.03 -16.56
N VAL A 1001 31.52 28.86 -15.56
CA VAL A 1001 31.50 30.34 -15.69
C VAL A 1001 32.93 30.92 -15.71
N GLY A 1002 33.96 30.07 -15.59
CA GLY A 1002 35.37 30.44 -15.44
C GLY A 1002 36.23 30.21 -16.67
N ALA A 1003 36.10 31.05 -17.69
CA ALA A 1003 37.27 31.48 -18.45
C ALA A 1003 37.55 32.93 -18.02
N LEU A 1004 38.26 33.09 -16.89
CA LEU A 1004 39.09 34.24 -16.49
C LEU A 1004 39.55 34.06 -15.02
N THR A 1005 40.86 34.06 -14.82
CA THR A 1005 41.63 33.95 -13.56
C THR A 1005 41.81 35.34 -12.88
N PRO A 1006 42.61 35.51 -11.81
CA PRO A 1006 42.48 35.04 -10.42
C PRO A 1006 42.44 36.21 -9.38
N GLY A 1007 41.70 36.06 -8.28
CA GLY A 1007 41.60 37.05 -7.18
C GLY A 1007 40.37 36.81 -6.31
N THR A 1008 40.47 35.85 -5.38
CA THR A 1008 39.38 35.00 -4.87
C THR A 1008 38.58 35.57 -3.68
N PRO A 1009 37.23 35.50 -3.71
CA PRO A 1009 36.40 35.15 -2.55
C PRO A 1009 35.73 33.76 -2.74
N PRO A 1010 35.32 33.07 -1.65
CA PRO A 1010 34.93 31.65 -1.67
C PRO A 1010 33.60 31.36 -2.37
N ARG A 1011 33.43 30.08 -2.71
CA ARG A 1011 32.43 29.49 -3.62
C ARG A 1011 31.08 29.25 -2.93
N VAL A 1012 29.99 29.43 -3.68
CA VAL A 1012 28.68 28.87 -3.34
C VAL A 1012 28.17 28.02 -4.51
N ARG A 1013 27.80 26.76 -4.23
CA ARG A 1013 27.05 25.90 -5.14
C ARG A 1013 25.56 26.23 -5.00
N LEU A 1014 24.94 26.63 -6.11
CA LEU A 1014 23.50 26.80 -6.24
C LEU A 1014 22.93 25.62 -7.02
N LYS A 1015 22.04 24.84 -6.38
CA LYS A 1015 21.11 23.94 -7.06
C LYS A 1015 19.70 24.43 -6.73
N VAL A 1016 19.07 25.13 -7.67
CA VAL A 1016 17.71 25.66 -7.54
C VAL A 1016 16.86 25.10 -8.67
N GLY A 1017 15.73 24.51 -8.28
CA GLY A 1017 14.79 23.83 -9.15
C GLY A 1017 14.09 24.72 -10.18
N GLU A 1018 13.50 23.97 -11.11
CA GLU A 1018 12.87 24.25 -12.40
C GLU A 1018 11.79 25.34 -12.43
N ARG A 1019 11.96 26.30 -13.36
CA ARG A 1019 10.82 26.95 -14.04
C ARG A 1019 11.17 27.29 -15.49
N LEU A 1020 10.31 26.84 -16.40
CA LEU A 1020 10.23 27.30 -17.79
C LEU A 1020 9.23 28.46 -17.91
N LEU A 1021 9.50 29.37 -18.84
CA LEU A 1021 8.53 30.26 -19.47
C LEU A 1021 8.63 30.04 -20.98
N GLU A 1022 7.55 29.63 -21.62
CA GLU A 1022 7.41 29.55 -23.08
C GLU A 1022 6.89 30.87 -23.65
N GLN A 1023 7.49 31.37 -24.74
CA GLN A 1023 6.82 31.90 -25.94
C GLN A 1023 7.86 32.12 -27.07
N PRO A 1024 7.47 32.04 -28.36
CA PRO A 1024 8.39 31.94 -29.48
C PRO A 1024 9.00 33.29 -29.86
N LEU A 1025 10.32 33.37 -29.94
CA LEU A 1025 10.98 34.51 -30.61
C LEU A 1025 11.01 34.26 -32.11
N ASP A 1026 10.01 34.84 -32.77
CA ASP A 1026 9.96 35.12 -34.20
C ASP A 1026 11.22 35.92 -34.62
N TRP A 1027 12.08 35.33 -35.44
CA TRP A 1027 13.39 35.87 -35.79
C TRP A 1027 13.36 36.79 -37.03
N ARG A 1028 12.21 37.36 -37.43
CA ARG A 1028 12.15 38.18 -38.65
C ARG A 1028 11.75 39.64 -38.46
N ARG A 1029 12.79 40.47 -38.68
CA ARG A 1029 12.81 41.81 -39.32
C ARG A 1029 12.42 43.03 -38.49
N ARG A 1030 13.43 43.84 -38.17
CA ARG A 1030 13.65 45.18 -38.80
C ARG A 1030 14.99 45.78 -38.35
N ARG A 1031 16.01 45.64 -39.20
CA ARG A 1031 17.03 46.68 -39.37
C ARG A 1031 17.26 46.91 -40.86
N GLN A 1032 16.92 48.12 -41.27
CA GLN A 1032 17.45 48.84 -42.43
C GLN A 1032 17.48 50.32 -42.02
N PRO A 1033 18.26 51.18 -42.69
CA PRO A 1033 19.60 50.96 -43.21
C PRO A 1033 20.54 52.13 -42.83
N ARG A 1034 21.85 51.95 -42.98
CA ARG A 1034 22.74 52.98 -43.54
C ARG A 1034 24.10 52.37 -43.85
N ASP A 1035 24.37 52.34 -45.16
CA ASP A 1035 25.62 52.59 -45.89
C ASP A 1035 26.89 52.79 -45.02
N ALA A 1036 28.07 52.31 -45.37
CA ALA A 1036 28.62 52.15 -46.71
C ALA A 1036 29.89 51.26 -46.67
N ALA A 1037 30.08 50.54 -47.78
CA ALA A 1037 31.35 50.33 -48.46
C ALA A 1037 32.46 49.44 -47.86
N ALA A 1038 32.85 48.47 -48.70
CA ALA A 1038 34.18 47.86 -48.88
C ALA A 1038 34.66 46.92 -47.76
N ALA A 1039 35.28 45.77 -48.02
CA ALA A 1039 35.59 44.95 -49.20
C ALA A 1039 36.03 43.60 -48.57
N ALA A 1040 35.50 42.45 -48.97
CA ALA A 1040 36.06 41.63 -50.05
C ALA A 1040 37.59 41.63 -50.06
N ASP A 1041 38.22 40.67 -49.36
CA ASP A 1041 39.31 39.83 -49.90
C ASP A 1041 40.09 39.15 -48.79
N ARG A 1042 40.02 37.80 -48.75
CA ARG A 1042 41.19 36.90 -48.85
C ARG A 1042 40.82 35.48 -48.46
N LEU A 1043 40.42 34.76 -49.49
CA LEU A 1043 40.68 33.35 -49.69
C LEU A 1043 42.19 33.05 -49.62
N LYS A 1044 42.51 31.84 -49.14
CA LYS A 1044 43.65 30.96 -49.49
C LYS A 1044 44.93 31.02 -48.63
N ASP A 1045 45.44 29.79 -48.50
CA ASP A 1045 46.71 29.30 -47.94
C ASP A 1045 46.80 29.31 -46.40
N GLY A 1046 47.17 28.22 -45.72
CA GLY A 1046 47.81 26.98 -46.12
C GLY A 1046 48.89 26.62 -45.08
N ARG A 1047 49.01 25.32 -44.77
CA ARG A 1047 50.08 24.65 -43.96
C ARG A 1047 49.87 24.68 -42.43
N ARG A 1048 49.64 23.50 -41.82
CA ARG A 1048 50.61 22.54 -41.23
C ARG A 1048 51.31 23.06 -39.96
N HIS A 1049 50.98 22.47 -38.81
CA HIS A 1049 51.84 21.66 -37.92
C HIS A 1049 51.01 21.29 -36.68
N GLU A 1050 50.82 20.00 -36.40
CA GLU A 1050 51.40 19.29 -35.24
C GLU A 1050 50.99 19.86 -33.88
N GLN A 1051 50.17 19.12 -33.12
CA GLN A 1051 50.50 18.60 -31.78
C GLN A 1051 49.24 18.04 -31.08
N ASP A 1052 49.47 16.91 -30.40
CA ASP A 1052 48.86 16.44 -29.14
C ASP A 1052 47.33 16.33 -29.08
N GLY A 1053 46.69 15.21 -28.73
CA GLY A 1053 47.06 14.22 -27.75
C GLY A 1053 45.85 14.02 -26.83
N LEU A 1054 45.34 12.79 -26.78
CA LEU A 1054 44.50 12.21 -25.72
C LEU A 1054 43.03 12.67 -25.53
N LEU A 1055 42.20 11.60 -25.52
CA LEU A 1055 40.89 11.37 -24.90
C LEU A 1055 39.62 11.71 -25.71
#